data_AF-A0A015LID9-F1
#
_entry.id   AF-A0A015LID9-F1
#
_cell.length_a   1.000
_cell.length_b   1.000
_cell.length_c   1.000
_cell.angle_alpha   90.00
_cell.angle_beta   90.00
_cell.angle_gamma   90.00
#
_symmetry.space_group_name_H-M   'P 1'
#
loop_
_entity.id
_entity.type
_entity.pdbx_description
1 polymer ?
#
loop_
_entity_poly.entity_id
_entity_poly.type
_entity_poly.pdbx_seq_one_letter_code
_entity_poly.pdbx_strand_id
1 'polypeptide(L)'
;MSQNPPPLPPRPNNMDTSEHMEFSALGKTPPAWLHDLIRYNPGEDHQHEFYLSIEFDNDVETVFLCQECHYWFFLTTTPNAIMEQSNCGFENTLHHLHTTTTTKTSISAKCCVCNLAVNIEIKEPFIDLRLFNDLGKLRKHSYANAIKHAEFEYKTNLIDTIESMIKILSNIIDEDLQTLEFNCNNFEMDKVSQALFEKLGFKLIDDSLNPPDFPLSDDEKRNIKLTREELLMISYKLNKYSKYSAKKPYEKLNNVLGTSYKALFADCSNFDPESGYSLHSSCFILGCVPDMDDQTLIWAYNLGVQEVPEKAPEYLQAIYEMSKERKSEALEELVAVEKSKGRFHEEDIKEAYKCLNVGDVDGSTVSDEFLIDTYSVLNTDNPSSRAKYREALNIIGKARNSTKILRSVNEGPVNEMPDYLLEMPVGLDNIGNTCYLNSLLQYYFTIRQLRTAVLATDSSGSNGYELDWQSITIGHRKVSKSEVKRAKQFVNLLRGLFVNLIHTTQRSISPDIDLAYLALVNAKNDDDEYKDTSKSPMDDNKMAIDDSSPGPSSSKTVDNGNSDIYTVSEEVTVEIEGTALSVDDRIVPDHFYNESNTSHSLKGKEKENTGPELSSDFYNTSKEDKLRAASEMLLGRQQDVTECMDNVMFQLEAALKSLPMTDENGDEQNIIKSLFYGQTRQILHKKQNSGELLTKEESFNHLIVVAADGRDLYDGLDVYFDASLVDYDGTQVIREVTITKIPPILQIHVQRVQFDRSTSNIYKSNAFLRFDKVIYLDRYLDKNYELLKQRRQEAHNWKQDIDRLQAELNDYEQDKTTRLSKVDLLKLTADFIHDEMKNDIIDENSLVAVEQESNLVKEESEGRLQLSDV
;
A
#
# COMPACT_ATOMS: atom_id res chain seq x y z
N MET A 1 9.63 14.36 54.03
CA MET A 1 8.20 14.66 53.76
C MET A 1 7.92 14.16 52.35
N SER A 2 6.88 13.35 52.13
CA SER A 2 6.49 13.04 50.75
C SER A 2 5.76 14.26 50.19
N GLN A 3 6.36 14.91 49.19
CA GLN A 3 5.62 15.73 48.27
C GLN A 3 5.38 14.86 47.04
N ASN A 4 4.12 14.55 46.76
CA ASN A 4 3.76 14.05 45.44
C ASN A 4 4.18 15.12 44.42
N PRO A 5 4.69 14.76 43.24
CA PRO A 5 4.94 15.74 42.20
C PRO A 5 3.64 16.51 41.91
N PRO A 6 3.71 17.82 41.58
CA PRO A 6 2.54 18.60 41.26
C PRO A 6 1.78 17.95 40.09
N PRO A 7 0.43 18.06 40.04
CA PRO A 7 -0.32 17.55 38.90
C PRO A 7 0.19 18.22 37.63
N LEU A 8 0.53 17.40 36.63
CA LEU A 8 0.96 17.86 35.31
C LEU A 8 -0.08 18.86 34.75
N PRO A 9 0.35 19.94 34.08
CA PRO A 9 -0.57 20.96 33.60
C PRO A 9 -1.60 20.36 32.63
N PRO A 10 -2.87 20.81 32.67
CA PRO A 10 -3.89 20.34 31.74
C PRO A 10 -3.51 20.71 30.31
N ARG A 11 -3.43 19.72 29.42
CA ARG A 11 -2.99 19.87 28.02
C ARG A 11 -4.19 20.05 27.08
N PRO A 12 -4.06 20.80 25.97
CA PRO A 12 -5.08 20.85 24.93
C PRO A 12 -5.20 19.50 24.20
N ASN A 13 -6.44 19.10 23.89
CA ASN A 13 -6.78 17.84 23.20
C ASN A 13 -6.52 17.86 21.68
N ASN A 14 -5.43 18.49 21.22
CA ASN A 14 -5.06 18.43 19.81
C ASN A 14 -4.23 17.18 19.52
N MET A 15 -4.94 16.05 19.38
CA MET A 15 -4.48 14.96 18.52
C MET A 15 -4.80 15.35 17.07
N ASP A 16 -3.95 16.19 16.46
CA ASP A 16 -3.84 16.27 15.01
C ASP A 16 -2.53 15.61 14.62
N THR A 17 -2.63 14.48 13.93
CA THR A 17 -1.49 13.65 13.51
C THR A 17 -1.09 13.93 12.06
N SER A 18 -1.23 15.18 11.61
CA SER A 18 -0.68 15.61 10.33
C SER A 18 0.84 15.75 10.48
N GLU A 19 1.57 14.90 9.76
CA GLU A 19 3.01 15.04 9.62
C GLU A 19 3.38 16.41 9.02
N HIS A 20 4.58 16.89 9.34
CA HIS A 20 5.19 18.18 8.99
C HIS A 20 4.94 19.39 9.92
N MET A 21 5.99 19.68 10.72
CA MET A 21 6.47 21.02 11.09
C MET A 21 5.74 21.86 12.16
N GLU A 22 4.91 21.28 13.03
CA GLU A 22 4.53 21.97 14.28
C GLU A 22 5.49 21.68 15.44
N PHE A 23 5.85 22.74 16.18
CA PHE A 23 6.74 22.67 17.34
C PHE A 23 6.04 21.90 18.48
N SER A 24 6.40 20.63 18.67
CA SER A 24 5.65 19.65 19.46
C SER A 24 5.34 20.10 20.89
N ALA A 25 4.13 19.77 21.35
CA ALA A 25 3.66 19.96 22.73
C ALA A 25 4.13 18.85 23.70
N LEU A 26 4.87 17.85 23.24
CA LEU A 26 5.55 16.88 24.11
C LEU A 26 6.70 17.58 24.85
N GLY A 27 7.01 17.09 26.06
CA GLY A 27 8.15 17.60 26.83
C GLY A 27 9.48 17.26 26.16
N LYS A 28 10.42 18.20 26.20
CA LYS A 28 11.76 18.08 25.60
C LYS A 28 12.85 18.64 26.51
N THR A 29 14.04 18.07 26.41
CA THR A 29 15.27 18.65 26.98
C THR A 29 15.64 19.96 26.26
N PRO A 30 16.36 20.91 26.89
CA PRO A 30 16.74 22.16 26.24
C PRO A 30 17.55 21.99 24.93
N PRO A 31 18.49 21.03 24.81
CA PRO A 31 19.14 20.72 23.54
C PRO A 31 18.17 20.29 22.43
N ALA A 32 17.22 19.40 22.74
CA ALA A 32 16.23 18.94 21.75
C ALA A 32 15.24 20.06 21.38
N TRP A 33 14.85 20.90 22.34
CA TRP A 33 14.00 22.07 22.13
C TRP A 33 14.68 23.13 21.25
N LEU A 34 15.99 23.37 21.43
CA LEU A 34 16.77 24.22 20.52
C LEU A 34 16.95 23.59 19.13
N HIS A 35 17.11 22.27 19.04
CA HIS A 35 17.16 21.57 17.75
C HIS A 35 15.85 21.72 16.95
N ASP A 36 14.69 21.69 17.61
CA ASP A 36 13.42 22.05 16.95
C ASP A 36 13.39 23.52 16.50
N LEU A 37 13.83 24.45 17.35
CA LEU A 37 13.87 25.89 17.03
C LEU A 37 14.72 26.19 15.81
N ILE A 38 15.82 25.46 15.63
CA ILE A 38 16.71 25.54 14.45
C ILE A 38 16.01 25.05 13.17
N ARG A 39 14.98 24.21 13.28
CA ARG A 39 14.19 23.69 12.14
C ARG A 39 12.78 24.29 12.05
N TYR A 40 12.44 25.22 12.95
CA TYR A 40 11.12 25.85 12.97
C TYR A 40 10.99 26.81 11.80
N ASN A 41 10.02 26.59 10.92
CA ASN A 41 9.85 27.40 9.72
C ASN A 41 8.67 28.40 9.87
N PRO A 42 8.94 29.71 10.05
CA PRO A 42 7.89 30.74 10.05
C PRO A 42 7.39 31.12 8.62
N GLY A 43 8.15 30.81 7.56
CA GLY A 43 7.81 31.13 6.17
C GLY A 43 8.85 30.85 5.05
N GLU A 44 10.07 30.39 5.35
CA GLU A 44 11.11 30.05 4.35
C GLU A 44 11.78 28.71 4.68
N ASP A 45 11.76 27.75 3.74
CA ASP A 45 12.32 26.40 3.93
C ASP A 45 13.85 26.39 3.98
N HIS A 46 14.40 26.44 5.19
CA HIS A 46 15.82 26.27 5.47
C HIS A 46 16.03 25.89 6.95
N GLN A 47 17.24 25.42 7.28
CA GLN A 47 17.67 25.26 8.67
C GLN A 47 18.31 26.56 9.16
N HIS A 48 17.86 27.07 10.31
CA HIS A 48 18.34 28.35 10.84
C HIS A 48 19.78 28.27 11.37
N GLU A 49 20.70 28.98 10.72
CA GLU A 49 22.05 29.21 11.24
C GLU A 49 22.09 30.48 12.12
N PHE A 50 21.97 30.31 13.44
CA PHE A 50 21.87 31.43 14.39
C PHE A 50 23.22 32.05 14.80
N TYR A 51 23.23 33.38 14.89
CA TYR A 51 24.32 34.20 15.44
C TYR A 51 23.78 35.16 16.51
N LEU A 52 24.55 35.33 17.59
CA LEU A 52 24.24 36.22 18.70
C LEU A 52 24.38 37.70 18.26
N SER A 53 23.41 38.54 18.62
CA SER A 53 23.44 39.97 18.33
C SER A 53 24.54 40.69 19.14
N ILE A 54 25.18 41.68 18.54
CA ILE A 54 26.08 42.63 19.21
C ILE A 54 25.37 43.92 19.65
N GLU A 55 24.18 44.21 19.12
CA GLU A 55 23.43 45.45 19.39
C GLU A 55 22.41 45.35 20.51
N PHE A 56 21.77 44.18 20.65
CA PHE A 56 20.59 43.98 21.50
C PHE A 56 20.81 42.98 22.64
N ASP A 57 21.87 42.17 22.58
CA ASP A 57 22.15 41.13 23.57
C ASP A 57 22.50 41.73 24.94
N ASN A 58 21.76 41.33 25.98
CA ASN A 58 21.87 41.90 27.32
C ASN A 58 21.56 40.86 28.43
N ASP A 59 21.56 41.25 29.70
CA ASP A 59 21.35 40.31 30.82
C ASP A 59 19.90 39.79 30.95
N VAL A 60 18.94 40.45 30.30
CA VAL A 60 17.49 40.15 30.34
C VAL A 60 17.04 39.37 29.11
N GLU A 61 17.56 39.73 27.93
CA GLU A 61 17.19 39.15 26.65
C GLU A 61 18.42 38.56 25.94
N THR A 62 18.30 37.33 25.46
CA THR A 62 19.29 36.72 24.56
C THR A 62 18.76 36.87 23.13
N VAL A 63 19.40 37.74 22.36
CA VAL A 63 18.93 38.11 21.02
C VAL A 63 19.86 37.51 19.96
N PHE A 64 19.29 36.85 18.98
CA PHE A 64 20.03 36.23 17.88
C PHE A 64 19.27 36.36 16.56
N LEU A 65 20.01 36.34 15.44
CA LEU A 65 19.47 36.39 14.09
C LEU A 65 19.98 35.23 13.24
N CYS A 66 19.21 34.84 12.23
CA CYS A 66 19.59 33.79 11.28
C CYS A 66 20.42 34.36 10.11
N GLN A 67 21.51 33.69 9.72
CA GLN A 67 22.34 34.09 8.58
C GLN A 67 21.65 33.92 7.20
N GLU A 68 20.63 33.07 7.10
CA GLU A 68 19.96 32.78 5.82
C GLU A 68 18.75 33.69 5.59
N CYS A 69 17.75 33.65 6.48
CA CYS A 69 16.51 34.43 6.35
C CYS A 69 16.50 35.79 7.09
N HIS A 70 17.55 36.10 7.85
CA HIS A 70 17.67 37.32 8.68
C HIS A 70 16.51 37.54 9.69
N TYR A 71 15.69 36.51 9.98
CA TYR A 71 14.71 36.60 11.07
C TYR A 71 15.42 36.79 12.41
N TRP A 72 14.81 37.60 13.26
CA TRP A 72 15.28 37.97 14.58
C TRP A 72 14.52 37.23 15.67
N PHE A 73 15.25 36.72 16.66
CA PHE A 73 14.72 35.91 17.75
C PHE A 73 15.11 36.56 19.08
N PHE A 74 14.11 37.03 19.82
CA PHE A 74 14.27 37.68 21.12
C PHE A 74 13.87 36.68 22.21
N LEU A 75 14.85 35.98 22.79
CA LEU A 75 14.62 34.97 23.82
C LEU A 75 14.68 35.59 25.23
N THR A 76 13.64 35.33 26.00
CA THR A 76 13.49 35.72 27.41
C THR A 76 13.21 34.50 28.27
N THR A 77 13.71 34.48 29.49
CA THR A 77 13.39 33.46 30.50
C THR A 77 12.86 34.10 31.78
N THR A 78 11.96 33.38 32.46
CA THR A 78 11.45 33.76 33.78
C THR A 78 11.60 32.58 34.74
N PRO A 79 12.16 32.77 35.96
CA PRO A 79 12.82 33.99 36.44
C PRO A 79 14.12 34.31 35.66
N ASN A 80 14.41 35.60 35.47
CA ASN A 80 15.51 36.14 34.63
C ASN A 80 16.92 35.96 35.26
N ALA A 81 17.24 34.78 35.79
CA ALA A 81 18.52 34.51 36.43
C ALA A 81 19.41 33.64 35.53
N ILE A 82 20.68 34.03 35.41
CA ILE A 82 21.75 33.14 34.95
C ILE A 82 21.74 31.92 35.89
N MET A 83 21.51 30.73 35.33
CA MET A 83 21.21 29.55 36.14
C MET A 83 22.49 28.89 36.65
N GLU A 84 22.97 29.32 37.82
CA GLU A 84 23.93 28.55 38.62
C GLU A 84 23.29 27.23 39.10
N GLN A 85 23.37 26.21 38.23
CA GLN A 85 22.89 24.84 38.43
C GLN A 85 21.37 24.71 38.63
N SER A 86 20.74 24.13 37.61
CA SER A 86 19.32 23.80 37.52
C SER A 86 18.86 22.84 38.61
N ASN A 87 18.21 23.37 39.65
CA ASN A 87 17.52 22.62 40.70
C ASN A 87 16.21 21.93 40.22
N CYS A 88 16.22 21.26 39.06
CA CYS A 88 15.12 20.44 38.56
C CYS A 88 15.08 19.04 39.19
N GLY A 89 15.08 18.98 40.52
CA GLY A 89 15.00 17.72 41.27
C GLY A 89 16.33 16.96 41.37
N PHE A 90 16.28 15.82 42.06
CA PHE A 90 17.44 14.96 42.29
C PHE A 90 17.59 13.92 41.17
N GLU A 91 18.85 13.59 40.86
CA GLU A 91 19.33 12.50 39.98
C GLU A 91 19.60 12.82 38.50
N ASN A 92 19.10 13.91 37.89
CA ASN A 92 19.68 14.47 36.65
C ASN A 92 19.28 15.95 36.41
N THR A 93 20.11 16.72 35.70
CA THR A 93 20.14 18.20 35.80
C THR A 93 19.37 18.97 34.73
N LEU A 94 18.71 18.34 33.76
CA LEU A 94 18.08 19.07 32.65
C LEU A 94 16.65 19.54 32.97
N HIS A 95 16.26 20.66 32.37
CA HIS A 95 14.85 21.07 32.33
C HIS A 95 14.04 20.12 31.42
N HIS A 96 12.74 19.98 31.69
CA HIS A 96 11.82 19.30 30.78
C HIS A 96 10.78 20.30 30.29
N LEU A 97 11.06 20.90 29.13
CA LEU A 97 10.33 22.01 28.54
C LEU A 97 9.15 21.51 27.71
N HIS A 98 7.95 21.94 28.08
CA HIS A 98 6.71 21.72 27.34
C HIS A 98 6.36 22.97 26.55
N THR A 99 6.18 22.83 25.23
CA THR A 99 5.72 23.95 24.39
C THR A 99 4.25 24.27 24.68
N THR A 100 3.98 25.52 25.03
CA THR A 100 2.65 26.01 25.45
C THR A 100 1.99 26.94 24.44
N THR A 101 2.75 27.52 23.53
CA THR A 101 2.27 28.40 22.46
C THR A 101 3.28 28.36 21.31
N THR A 102 2.78 28.21 20.09
CA THR A 102 3.57 28.22 18.86
C THR A 102 2.81 29.06 17.83
N THR A 103 3.43 30.14 17.35
CA THR A 103 2.87 31.06 16.35
C THR A 103 4.00 31.62 15.51
N LYS A 104 3.69 32.11 14.30
CA LYS A 104 4.71 32.68 13.39
C LYS A 104 5.60 33.77 14.02
N THR A 105 5.08 34.48 15.03
CA THR A 105 5.75 35.60 15.70
C THR A 105 6.16 35.30 17.15
N SER A 106 5.84 34.12 17.70
CA SER A 106 6.20 33.79 19.08
C SER A 106 6.10 32.30 19.41
N ILE A 107 7.05 31.81 20.21
CA ILE A 107 7.09 30.44 20.77
C ILE A 107 7.29 30.56 22.29
N SER A 108 6.47 29.89 23.09
CA SER A 108 6.57 29.90 24.55
C SER A 108 6.54 28.50 25.13
N ALA A 109 7.47 28.17 26.03
CA ALA A 109 7.57 26.87 26.69
C ALA A 109 7.71 26.99 28.22
N LYS A 110 7.37 25.93 28.96
CA LYS A 110 7.46 25.88 30.43
C LYS A 110 8.05 24.56 30.92
N CYS A 111 8.91 24.61 31.92
CA CYS A 111 9.40 23.40 32.57
C CYS A 111 8.28 22.74 33.39
N CYS A 112 8.12 21.41 33.30
CA CYS A 112 7.13 20.69 34.11
C CYS A 112 7.61 20.38 35.54
N VAL A 113 8.91 20.60 35.83
CA VAL A 113 9.55 20.30 37.13
C VAL A 113 9.80 21.56 37.97
N CYS A 114 10.02 22.71 37.34
CA CYS A 114 10.33 23.97 38.01
C CYS A 114 9.64 25.17 37.35
N ASN A 115 9.79 26.36 37.93
CA ASN A 115 9.13 27.59 37.46
C ASN A 115 9.78 28.24 36.22
N LEU A 116 10.73 27.58 35.53
CA LEU A 116 11.32 28.12 34.30
C LEU A 116 10.25 28.19 33.21
N ALA A 117 10.01 29.39 32.69
CA ALA A 117 9.32 29.61 31.42
C ALA A 117 10.23 30.34 30.44
N VAL A 118 10.21 29.88 29.19
CA VAL A 118 10.98 30.41 28.06
C VAL A 118 10.00 31.05 27.09
N ASN A 119 10.30 32.24 26.59
CA ASN A 119 9.49 32.91 25.58
C ASN A 119 10.39 33.54 24.51
N ILE A 120 10.09 33.24 23.26
CA ILE A 120 10.74 33.80 22.07
C ILE A 120 9.71 34.69 21.37
N GLU A 121 10.09 35.92 21.07
CA GLU A 121 9.42 36.76 20.06
C GLU A 121 10.22 36.67 18.76
N ILE A 122 9.55 36.39 17.64
CA ILE A 122 10.13 36.23 16.31
C ILE A 122 9.72 37.43 15.46
N LYS A 123 10.70 38.09 14.82
CA LYS A 123 10.47 39.26 13.95
C LYS A 123 11.11 39.05 12.58
N GLU A 124 10.37 39.41 11.54
CA GLU A 124 10.87 39.52 10.18
C GLU A 124 11.98 40.60 10.10
N PRO A 125 12.94 40.47 9.17
CA PRO A 125 13.96 41.50 8.96
C PRO A 125 13.32 42.85 8.58
N PHE A 126 13.92 43.96 9.06
CA PHE A 126 13.31 45.28 8.83
C PHE A 126 13.34 45.66 7.34
N ILE A 127 14.39 45.27 6.63
CA ILE A 127 14.48 45.37 5.16
C ILE A 127 14.11 44.02 4.55
N ASP A 128 13.27 44.04 3.50
CA ASP A 128 12.90 42.82 2.76
C ASP A 128 14.16 42.23 2.11
N LEU A 129 14.43 40.95 2.35
CA LEU A 129 15.60 40.22 1.85
C LEU A 129 15.69 40.23 0.31
N ARG A 130 14.56 40.41 -0.38
CA ARG A 130 14.51 40.63 -1.84
C ARG A 130 15.30 41.86 -2.27
N LEU A 131 15.30 42.94 -1.49
CA LEU A 131 16.10 44.14 -1.80
C LEU A 131 17.60 43.84 -1.73
N PHE A 132 18.05 43.05 -0.76
CA PHE A 132 19.45 42.62 -0.69
C PHE A 132 19.82 41.68 -1.85
N ASN A 133 18.92 40.75 -2.22
CA ASN A 133 19.12 39.87 -3.37
C ASN A 133 19.17 40.63 -4.70
N ASP A 134 18.30 41.63 -4.90
CA ASP A 134 18.29 42.48 -6.10
C ASP A 134 19.52 43.40 -6.15
N LEU A 135 19.97 43.92 -5.01
CA LEU A 135 21.25 44.64 -4.90
C LEU A 135 22.42 43.72 -5.32
N GLY A 136 22.42 42.46 -4.89
CA GLY A 136 23.42 41.47 -5.31
C GLY A 136 23.42 41.14 -6.80
N LYS A 137 22.25 41.14 -7.46
CA LYS A 137 22.15 40.97 -8.93
C LYS A 137 22.75 42.16 -9.69
N LEU A 138 22.53 43.39 -9.20
CA LEU A 138 23.07 44.63 -9.77
C LEU A 138 24.58 44.78 -9.52
N ARG A 139 25.09 44.17 -8.44
CA ARG A 139 26.47 44.30 -7.95
C ARG A 139 27.18 42.94 -7.97
N LYS A 140 27.49 42.38 -9.15
CA LYS A 140 28.08 41.04 -9.25
C LYS A 140 29.36 40.86 -8.41
N HIS A 141 29.51 39.68 -7.82
CA HIS A 141 30.70 39.31 -7.06
C HIS A 141 31.95 39.11 -7.93
N SER A 142 33.07 39.66 -7.44
CA SER A 142 34.46 39.39 -7.85
C SER A 142 34.98 40.02 -9.16
N TYR A 143 36.17 40.60 -9.02
CA TYR A 143 37.09 41.11 -10.04
C TYR A 143 37.41 40.10 -11.16
N ALA A 144 37.19 38.80 -10.93
CA ALA A 144 37.56 37.72 -11.86
C ALA A 144 36.78 37.74 -13.19
N ASN A 145 35.52 38.18 -13.19
CA ASN A 145 34.68 38.19 -14.41
C ASN A 145 34.79 39.49 -15.24
N ALA A 146 35.41 40.55 -14.71
CA ALA A 146 35.64 41.80 -15.44
C ALA A 146 36.52 41.62 -16.70
N ILE A 147 37.24 40.49 -16.80
CA ILE A 147 38.10 40.16 -17.95
C ILE A 147 37.30 39.53 -19.12
N LYS A 148 36.11 38.95 -18.87
CA LYS A 148 35.30 38.27 -19.91
C LYS A 148 34.23 39.14 -20.57
N HIS A 149 33.75 40.20 -19.92
CA HIS A 149 32.71 41.09 -20.47
C HIS A 149 33.17 42.55 -20.48
N ALA A 150 33.79 42.98 -21.57
CA ALA A 150 34.34 44.33 -21.75
C ALA A 150 33.29 45.45 -21.95
N GLU A 151 32.00 45.17 -21.77
CA GLU A 151 30.90 46.10 -22.08
C GLU A 151 30.10 46.60 -20.86
N PHE A 152 30.36 46.07 -19.65
CA PHE A 152 29.72 46.53 -18.42
C PHE A 152 30.75 46.86 -17.32
N GLU A 153 31.18 48.11 -17.30
CA GLU A 153 32.10 48.68 -16.31
C GLU A 153 31.33 49.08 -15.02
N TYR A 154 31.00 48.11 -14.18
CA TYR A 154 30.42 48.36 -12.84
C TYR A 154 31.46 49.05 -11.94
N LYS A 155 31.19 50.27 -11.45
CA LYS A 155 32.22 51.05 -10.71
C LYS A 155 32.41 50.63 -9.26
N THR A 156 31.44 49.94 -8.67
CA THR A 156 31.43 49.55 -7.25
C THR A 156 30.96 48.10 -7.11
N ASN A 157 31.69 47.33 -6.30
CA ASN A 157 31.34 45.93 -6.02
C ASN A 157 30.38 45.83 -4.81
N LEU A 158 29.73 44.68 -4.62
CA LEU A 158 28.73 44.50 -3.54
C LEU A 158 29.31 44.67 -2.14
N ILE A 159 30.55 44.23 -1.90
CA ILE A 159 31.21 44.33 -0.60
C ILE A 159 31.47 45.79 -0.27
N ASP A 160 32.06 46.56 -1.18
CA ASP A 160 32.29 48.01 -1.01
C ASP A 160 30.98 48.78 -0.77
N THR A 161 29.91 48.35 -1.45
CA THR A 161 28.56 48.92 -1.31
C THR A 161 28.02 48.68 0.10
N ILE A 162 28.04 47.42 0.57
CA ILE A 162 27.58 47.03 1.91
C ILE A 162 28.44 47.69 3.01
N GLU A 163 29.77 47.72 2.86
CA GLU A 163 30.65 48.40 3.81
C GLU A 163 30.38 49.91 3.88
N SER A 164 30.08 50.55 2.74
CA SER A 164 29.68 51.96 2.69
C SER A 164 28.35 52.19 3.40
N MET A 165 27.36 51.32 3.21
CA MET A 165 26.07 51.39 3.92
C MET A 165 26.24 51.23 5.43
N ILE A 166 26.99 50.20 5.89
CA ILE A 166 27.29 49.97 7.31
C ILE A 166 27.94 51.21 7.95
N LYS A 167 28.85 51.86 7.22
CA LYS A 167 29.50 53.11 7.67
C LYS A 167 28.51 54.26 7.80
N ILE A 168 27.63 54.46 6.83
CA ILE A 168 26.57 55.50 6.88
C ILE A 168 25.65 55.29 8.09
N LEU A 169 25.17 54.06 8.32
CA LEU A 169 24.31 53.75 9.47
C LEU A 169 25.05 53.90 10.80
N SER A 170 26.35 53.65 10.84
CA SER A 170 27.17 53.85 12.04
C SER A 170 27.34 55.33 12.39
N ASN A 171 27.67 56.18 11.42
CA ASN A 171 27.79 57.63 11.64
C ASN A 171 26.48 58.25 12.16
N ILE A 172 25.33 57.71 11.75
CA ILE A 172 24.00 58.15 12.23
C ILE A 172 23.72 57.70 13.67
N ILE A 173 24.09 56.47 14.02
CA ILE A 173 23.95 55.95 15.40
C ILE A 173 24.86 56.70 16.37
N ASP A 174 26.06 57.09 15.93
CA ASP A 174 27.03 57.86 16.72
C ASP A 174 26.74 59.39 16.76
N GLU A 175 25.67 59.84 16.09
CA GLU A 175 25.24 61.24 15.95
C GLU A 175 26.32 62.18 15.33
N ASP A 176 27.28 61.64 14.54
CA ASP A 176 28.34 62.40 13.85
C ASP A 176 27.83 63.05 12.54
N LEU A 177 27.01 64.08 12.74
CA LEU A 177 26.37 64.86 11.68
C LEU A 177 27.33 65.67 10.79
N GLN A 178 28.61 65.82 11.15
CA GLN A 178 29.55 66.61 10.36
C GLN A 178 30.05 65.90 9.08
N THR A 179 29.69 64.62 8.91
CA THR A 179 30.17 63.78 7.79
C THR A 179 29.07 63.31 6.84
N LEU A 180 27.83 63.79 7.01
CA LEU A 180 26.63 63.24 6.35
C LEU A 180 26.20 63.93 5.03
N GLU A 181 26.94 64.93 4.54
CA GLU A 181 26.83 65.35 3.13
C GLU A 181 27.54 64.33 2.21
N PHE A 182 26.94 63.14 2.06
CA PHE A 182 27.47 62.12 1.17
C PHE A 182 27.12 62.44 -0.30
N ASN A 183 28.14 62.77 -1.09
CA ASN A 183 27.99 62.90 -2.53
C ASN A 183 27.98 61.51 -3.20
N CYS A 184 26.86 61.14 -3.81
CA CYS A 184 26.65 59.82 -4.42
C CYS A 184 27.58 59.50 -5.61
N ASN A 185 28.45 60.41 -6.05
CA ASN A 185 29.41 60.17 -7.14
C ASN A 185 30.31 58.92 -6.97
N ASN A 186 30.54 58.45 -5.74
CA ASN A 186 31.31 57.23 -5.42
C ASN A 186 30.45 56.05 -4.94
N PHE A 187 29.13 56.23 -4.77
CA PHE A 187 28.19 55.19 -4.36
C PHE A 187 27.02 55.23 -5.33
N GLU A 188 26.98 54.30 -6.29
CA GLU A 188 25.98 54.31 -7.34
C GLU A 188 24.57 54.11 -6.77
N MET A 189 23.84 55.22 -6.63
CA MET A 189 22.47 55.25 -6.08
C MET A 189 21.47 54.70 -7.10
N ASP A 190 21.43 53.38 -7.24
CA ASP A 190 20.39 52.69 -7.99
C ASP A 190 19.05 52.65 -7.23
N LYS A 191 17.98 52.22 -7.93
CA LYS A 191 16.63 52.17 -7.37
C LYS A 191 16.50 51.27 -6.14
N VAL A 192 17.33 50.24 -6.03
CA VAL A 192 17.30 49.28 -4.92
C VAL A 192 17.94 49.93 -3.69
N SER A 193 19.11 50.54 -3.87
CA SER A 193 19.83 51.31 -2.86
C SER A 193 18.98 52.48 -2.34
N GLN A 194 18.31 53.21 -3.24
CA GLN A 194 17.38 54.28 -2.88
C GLN A 194 16.23 53.76 -1.99
N ALA A 195 15.53 52.71 -2.41
CA ALA A 195 14.41 52.13 -1.64
C ALA A 195 14.85 51.65 -0.24
N LEU A 196 16.08 51.14 -0.13
CA LEU A 196 16.68 50.68 1.13
C LEU A 196 16.89 51.85 2.11
N PHE A 197 17.44 52.97 1.64
CA PHE A 197 17.63 54.17 2.45
C PHE A 197 16.31 54.92 2.74
N GLU A 198 15.37 54.99 1.79
CA GLU A 198 14.04 55.57 2.01
C GLU A 198 13.29 54.84 3.13
N LYS A 199 13.38 53.50 3.20
CA LYS A 199 12.78 52.69 4.28
C LYS A 199 13.41 52.97 5.65
N LEU A 200 14.64 53.50 5.70
CA LEU A 200 15.33 53.95 6.90
C LEU A 200 15.11 55.46 7.21
N GLY A 201 14.24 56.15 6.46
CA GLY A 201 13.88 57.55 6.70
C GLY A 201 14.77 58.60 6.03
N PHE A 202 15.72 58.19 5.18
CA PHE A 202 16.56 59.11 4.41
C PHE A 202 15.78 59.73 3.24
N LYS A 203 16.24 60.90 2.78
CA LYS A 203 15.63 61.65 1.67
C LYS A 203 16.70 61.98 0.62
N LEU A 204 16.53 61.48 -0.60
CA LEU A 204 17.38 61.83 -1.73
C LEU A 204 16.94 63.21 -2.27
N ILE A 205 17.82 64.21 -2.19
CA ILE A 205 17.58 65.58 -2.68
C ILE A 205 18.83 66.01 -3.43
N ASP A 206 18.68 66.47 -4.68
CA ASP A 206 19.78 66.95 -5.54
C ASP A 206 21.01 66.00 -5.55
N ASP A 207 20.74 64.71 -5.86
CA ASP A 207 21.70 63.59 -5.86
C ASP A 207 22.50 63.39 -4.55
N SER A 208 22.03 63.98 -3.46
CA SER A 208 22.63 63.92 -2.12
C SER A 208 21.69 63.19 -1.16
N LEU A 209 22.23 62.21 -0.44
CA LEU A 209 21.46 61.38 0.49
C LEU A 209 21.38 62.06 1.88
N ASN A 210 20.24 62.65 2.20
CA ASN A 210 20.05 63.33 3.48
C ASN A 210 19.56 62.34 4.55
N PRO A 211 20.09 62.38 5.79
CA PRO A 211 19.64 61.52 6.87
C PRO A 211 18.24 61.89 7.38
N PRO A 212 17.63 61.08 8.27
CA PRO A 212 16.36 61.41 8.91
C PRO A 212 16.46 62.66 9.81
N ASP A 213 15.31 63.21 10.20
CA ASP A 213 15.26 64.40 11.05
C ASP A 213 15.68 64.06 12.51
N PHE A 214 16.62 64.82 13.09
CA PHE A 214 17.15 64.57 14.43
C PHE A 214 16.43 65.37 15.54
N PRO A 215 16.33 64.84 16.78
CA PRO A 215 16.83 63.54 17.22
C PRO A 215 15.92 62.38 16.79
N LEU A 216 16.54 61.27 16.39
CA LEU A 216 15.84 60.02 16.08
C LEU A 216 15.05 59.51 17.29
N SER A 217 13.84 59.02 17.06
CA SER A 217 13.05 58.27 18.04
C SER A 217 13.69 56.92 18.38
N ASP A 218 13.29 56.32 19.51
CA ASP A 218 13.80 55.01 19.94
C ASP A 218 13.51 53.90 18.90
N ASP A 219 12.36 53.96 18.23
CA ASP A 219 11.99 53.03 17.15
C ASP A 219 12.87 53.21 15.91
N GLU A 220 13.17 54.44 15.49
CA GLU A 220 14.09 54.72 14.38
C GLU A 220 15.51 54.26 14.71
N LYS A 221 16.00 54.56 15.92
CA LYS A 221 17.31 54.07 16.40
C LYS A 221 17.36 52.54 16.43
N ARG A 222 16.27 51.87 16.82
CA ARG A 222 16.13 50.41 16.82
C ARG A 222 16.16 49.84 15.40
N ASN A 223 15.41 50.42 14.46
CA ASN A 223 15.36 49.94 13.07
C ASN A 223 16.72 50.10 12.36
N ILE A 224 17.42 51.23 12.56
CA ILE A 224 18.76 51.45 11.99
C ILE A 224 19.78 50.45 12.56
N LYS A 225 19.70 50.11 13.86
CA LYS A 225 20.53 49.07 14.48
C LYS A 225 20.27 47.68 13.89
N LEU A 226 18.99 47.28 13.75
CA LEU A 226 18.61 46.00 13.12
C LEU A 226 19.22 45.92 11.70
N THR A 227 18.98 46.92 10.85
CA THR A 227 19.50 46.90 9.47
C THR A 227 21.03 46.99 9.39
N ARG A 228 21.70 47.67 10.32
CA ARG A 228 23.17 47.65 10.41
C ARG A 228 23.70 46.24 10.67
N GLU A 229 23.06 45.50 11.56
CA GLU A 229 23.46 44.14 11.91
C GLU A 229 23.07 43.10 10.84
N GLU A 230 21.92 43.26 10.18
CA GLU A 230 21.56 42.53 8.96
C GLU A 230 22.63 42.71 7.86
N LEU A 231 23.05 43.94 7.58
CA LEU A 231 24.13 44.24 6.62
C LEU A 231 25.48 43.64 7.03
N LEU A 232 25.81 43.62 8.32
CA LEU A 232 27.01 42.97 8.85
C LEU A 232 26.98 41.44 8.64
N MET A 233 25.83 40.80 8.84
CA MET A 233 25.65 39.37 8.55
C MET A 233 25.82 39.05 7.05
N ILE A 234 25.28 39.88 6.15
CA ILE A 234 25.52 39.75 4.71
C ILE A 234 27.03 39.91 4.42
N SER A 235 27.66 40.97 4.93
CA SER A 235 29.10 41.20 4.75
C SER A 235 29.95 40.00 5.23
N TYR A 236 29.58 39.38 6.34
CA TYR A 236 30.22 38.18 6.88
C TYR A 236 30.00 36.93 6.01
N LYS A 237 28.79 36.71 5.49
CA LYS A 237 28.47 35.63 4.53
C LYS A 237 29.29 35.77 3.24
N LEU A 238 29.40 36.99 2.73
CA LEU A 238 30.12 37.33 1.50
C LEU A 238 31.65 37.36 1.66
N ASN A 239 32.14 37.67 2.87
CA ASN A 239 33.56 37.71 3.20
C ASN A 239 33.80 37.18 4.63
N LYS A 240 34.18 35.90 4.71
CA LYS A 240 34.55 35.22 5.98
C LYS A 240 35.77 35.82 6.69
N TYR A 241 36.51 36.74 6.06
CA TYR A 241 37.61 37.51 6.67
C TYR A 241 37.20 38.95 7.07
N SER A 242 35.91 39.29 7.01
CA SER A 242 35.41 40.57 7.51
C SER A 242 35.69 40.74 9.01
N LYS A 243 35.73 41.99 9.48
CA LYS A 243 36.02 42.31 10.90
C LYS A 243 34.87 41.98 11.85
N TYR A 244 33.76 41.45 11.34
CA TYR A 244 32.57 41.16 12.13
C TYR A 244 32.79 39.89 12.97
N SER A 245 32.88 40.06 14.29
CA SER A 245 33.14 38.99 15.26
C SER A 245 31.83 38.23 15.59
N ALA A 246 31.25 37.60 14.57
CA ALA A 246 30.03 36.82 14.70
C ALA A 246 30.24 35.66 15.69
N LYS A 247 29.42 35.59 16.75
CA LYS A 247 29.44 34.51 17.73
C LYS A 247 28.18 33.65 17.60
N LYS A 248 28.31 32.33 17.73
CA LYS A 248 27.16 31.43 17.87
C LYS A 248 26.52 31.63 19.26
N PRO A 249 25.18 31.57 19.42
CA PRO A 249 24.52 31.90 20.68
C PRO A 249 24.60 30.79 21.74
N TYR A 250 25.05 29.58 21.39
CA TYR A 250 24.88 28.37 22.21
C TYR A 250 25.59 28.40 23.58
N GLU A 251 26.72 29.11 23.71
CA GLU A 251 27.37 29.31 25.02
C GLU A 251 26.49 30.15 25.97
N LYS A 252 25.82 31.19 25.45
CA LYS A 252 24.90 32.01 26.25
C LYS A 252 23.58 31.28 26.51
N LEU A 253 23.02 30.60 25.50
CA LEU A 253 21.83 29.77 25.65
C LEU A 253 22.03 28.65 26.68
N ASN A 254 23.24 28.10 26.79
CA ASN A 254 23.56 27.15 27.87
C ASN A 254 23.37 27.77 29.26
N ASN A 255 23.89 28.98 29.49
CA ASN A 255 23.79 29.67 30.78
C ASN A 255 22.35 30.11 31.13
N VAL A 256 21.48 30.21 30.12
CA VAL A 256 20.09 30.70 30.24
C VAL A 256 19.06 29.57 30.29
N LEU A 257 19.29 28.46 29.57
CA LEU A 257 18.35 27.33 29.42
C LEU A 257 18.84 26.02 30.06
N GLY A 258 20.12 25.92 30.43
CA GLY A 258 20.73 24.68 30.92
C GLY A 258 20.86 23.63 29.82
N THR A 259 21.59 23.94 28.75
CA THR A 259 21.80 23.03 27.59
C THR A 259 23.08 22.19 27.72
N SER A 260 23.69 22.16 28.89
CA SER A 260 24.87 21.34 29.18
C SER A 260 24.42 19.99 29.72
N TYR A 261 24.89 18.93 29.08
CA TYR A 261 24.54 17.56 29.41
C TYR A 261 25.78 16.68 29.35
N LYS A 262 25.70 15.53 30.00
CA LYS A 262 26.72 14.50 29.89
C LYS A 262 26.57 13.80 28.55
N ALA A 263 27.60 13.86 27.72
CA ALA A 263 27.62 13.13 26.45
C ALA A 263 28.12 11.70 26.66
N LEU A 264 27.78 10.80 25.74
CA LEU A 264 28.25 9.42 25.74
C LEU A 264 29.79 9.33 25.60
N PHE A 265 30.42 10.31 24.95
CA PHE A 265 31.86 10.34 24.65
C PHE A 265 32.65 11.47 25.33
N ALA A 266 32.00 12.31 26.16
CA ALA A 266 32.65 13.42 26.86
C ALA A 266 31.94 13.75 28.19
N ASP A 267 32.70 14.12 29.22
CA ASP A 267 32.17 14.31 30.58
C ASP A 267 31.06 15.36 30.69
N CYS A 268 31.11 16.42 29.86
CA CYS A 268 30.03 17.36 29.57
C CYS A 268 30.23 17.94 28.17
N SER A 269 29.16 18.08 27.38
CA SER A 269 29.13 18.92 26.18
C SER A 269 28.13 20.07 26.37
N ASN A 270 28.38 21.19 25.68
CA ASN A 270 27.32 22.15 25.38
C ASN A 270 26.64 21.70 24.09
N PHE A 271 25.34 21.96 23.96
CA PHE A 271 24.63 21.80 22.69
C PHE A 271 25.36 22.53 21.55
N ASP A 272 25.65 21.78 20.48
CA ASP A 272 26.26 22.29 19.25
C ASP A 272 25.54 21.64 18.05
N PRO A 273 24.76 22.40 17.27
CA PRO A 273 24.03 21.86 16.12
C PRO A 273 24.94 21.48 14.94
N GLU A 274 26.21 21.90 14.94
CA GLU A 274 27.20 21.51 13.93
C GLU A 274 27.95 20.24 14.34
N SER A 275 27.80 19.77 15.59
CA SER A 275 28.30 18.47 16.00
C SER A 275 27.56 17.37 15.23
N GLY A 276 28.29 16.61 14.43
CA GLY A 276 27.74 15.71 13.42
C GLY A 276 26.93 14.54 14.00
N TYR A 277 25.66 14.78 14.28
CA TYR A 277 24.70 13.80 14.79
C TYR A 277 24.40 12.69 13.76
N SER A 278 25.28 11.70 13.65
CA SER A 278 25.10 10.54 12.76
C SER A 278 24.34 9.35 13.39
N LEU A 279 23.66 9.58 14.52
CA LEU A 279 22.89 8.55 15.25
C LEU A 279 21.38 8.74 15.07
N HIS A 280 20.62 7.67 15.33
CA HIS A 280 19.23 7.48 14.93
C HIS A 280 18.24 8.56 15.42
N SER A 281 17.20 8.81 14.62
CA SER A 281 16.17 9.84 14.89
C SER A 281 15.28 9.54 16.10
N SER A 282 15.23 8.31 16.60
CA SER A 282 14.29 7.92 17.65
C SER A 282 14.60 8.51 19.04
N CYS A 283 15.80 9.05 19.29
CA CYS A 283 16.05 9.84 20.50
C CYS A 283 15.18 11.12 20.59
N PHE A 284 14.79 11.71 19.46
CA PHE A 284 13.92 12.89 19.42
C PHE A 284 12.48 12.57 19.84
N ILE A 285 12.04 11.31 19.71
CA ILE A 285 10.74 10.83 20.21
C ILE A 285 10.67 10.98 21.74
N LEU A 286 11.79 10.76 22.43
CA LEU A 286 11.93 10.96 23.88
C LEU A 286 12.21 12.42 24.28
N GLY A 287 12.28 13.35 23.32
CA GLY A 287 12.67 14.74 23.59
C GLY A 287 14.15 14.90 23.97
N CYS A 288 15.02 14.00 23.52
CA CYS A 288 16.48 14.01 23.73
C CYS A 288 17.24 14.26 22.41
N VAL A 289 18.56 14.42 22.50
CA VAL A 289 19.48 14.47 21.35
C VAL A 289 20.39 13.22 21.31
N PRO A 290 20.93 12.82 20.15
CA PRO A 290 21.49 11.48 19.95
C PRO A 290 22.77 11.14 20.73
N ASP A 291 23.46 12.12 21.31
CA ASP A 291 24.73 11.97 22.03
C ASP A 291 24.59 12.01 23.57
N MET A 292 23.39 12.27 24.11
CA MET A 292 23.11 12.24 25.55
C MET A 292 23.43 10.89 26.19
N ASP A 293 23.92 10.88 27.43
CA ASP A 293 24.21 9.65 28.17
C ASP A 293 22.96 8.81 28.50
N ASP A 294 23.18 7.52 28.76
CA ASP A 294 22.08 6.57 28.94
C ASP A 294 21.21 6.87 30.17
N GLN A 295 21.75 7.50 31.23
CA GLN A 295 20.94 7.90 32.38
C GLN A 295 19.96 9.04 32.04
N THR A 296 20.36 9.96 31.17
CA THR A 296 19.47 11.01 30.64
C THR A 296 18.36 10.39 29.79
N LEU A 297 18.66 9.39 28.94
CA LEU A 297 17.65 8.70 28.14
C LEU A 297 16.67 7.87 28.99
N ILE A 298 17.16 7.16 30.01
CA ILE A 298 16.33 6.41 30.97
C ILE A 298 15.40 7.36 31.73
N TRP A 299 15.89 8.52 32.15
CA TRP A 299 15.08 9.56 32.79
C TRP A 299 13.99 10.08 31.85
N ALA A 300 14.35 10.42 30.60
CA ALA A 300 13.40 10.93 29.61
C ALA A 300 12.30 9.90 29.27
N TYR A 301 12.65 8.61 29.12
CA TYR A 301 11.68 7.53 28.98
C TYR A 301 10.71 7.47 30.16
N ASN A 302 11.22 7.46 31.40
CA ASN A 302 10.38 7.37 32.59
C ASN A 302 9.44 8.57 32.75
N LEU A 303 9.87 9.76 32.34
CA LEU A 303 9.07 10.99 32.39
C LEU A 303 8.04 11.02 31.26
N GLY A 304 8.43 10.72 30.02
CA GLY A 304 7.52 10.60 28.87
C GLY A 304 6.39 9.59 29.11
N VAL A 305 6.71 8.43 29.68
CA VAL A 305 5.73 7.39 30.05
C VAL A 305 4.79 7.81 31.18
N GLN A 306 5.23 8.65 32.12
CA GLN A 306 4.35 9.25 33.13
C GLN A 306 3.44 10.33 32.54
N GLU A 307 3.94 11.04 31.53
CA GLU A 307 3.26 12.14 30.89
C GLU A 307 2.21 11.71 29.85
N VAL A 308 2.56 10.75 28.99
CA VAL A 308 1.71 10.22 27.92
C VAL A 308 1.82 8.68 27.92
N PRO A 309 1.09 7.99 28.82
CA PRO A 309 1.18 6.54 28.95
C PRO A 309 0.82 5.77 27.66
N GLU A 310 0.01 6.37 26.79
CA GLU A 310 -0.40 5.80 25.49
C GLU A 310 0.78 5.66 24.51
N LYS A 311 1.77 6.56 24.58
CA LYS A 311 3.00 6.51 23.78
C LYS A 311 4.09 5.61 24.38
N ALA A 312 3.82 4.90 25.49
CA ALA A 312 4.81 4.03 26.13
C ALA A 312 5.44 2.96 25.20
N PRO A 313 4.73 2.34 24.23
CA PRO A 313 5.35 1.41 23.28
C PRO A 313 6.33 2.09 22.32
N GLU A 314 6.02 3.31 21.87
CA GLU A 314 6.84 4.16 20.99
C GLU A 314 8.11 4.62 21.72
N TYR A 315 7.96 5.07 22.98
CA TYR A 315 9.10 5.41 23.85
C TYR A 315 10.00 4.20 24.15
N LEU A 316 9.43 3.01 24.34
CA LEU A 316 10.21 1.80 24.60
C LEU A 316 10.89 1.26 23.33
N GLN A 317 10.29 1.49 22.16
CA GLN A 317 10.89 1.22 20.85
C GLN A 317 12.14 2.08 20.64
N ALA A 318 12.06 3.38 20.91
CA ALA A 318 13.22 4.29 20.85
C ALA A 318 14.36 3.85 21.78
N ILE A 319 14.05 3.45 23.03
CA ILE A 319 15.06 2.92 23.97
C ILE A 319 15.68 1.63 23.43
N TYR A 320 14.90 0.71 22.85
CA TYR A 320 15.40 -0.54 22.29
C TYR A 320 16.34 -0.32 21.10
N GLU A 321 16.01 0.58 20.18
CA GLU A 321 16.87 0.92 19.04
C GLU A 321 18.21 1.49 19.50
N MET A 322 18.18 2.48 20.40
CA MET A 322 19.39 3.07 20.98
C MET A 322 20.21 2.06 21.79
N SER A 323 19.57 1.10 22.48
CA SER A 323 20.28 0.05 23.21
C SER A 323 21.09 -0.84 22.26
N LYS A 324 20.55 -1.14 21.07
CA LYS A 324 21.21 -1.96 20.05
C LYS A 324 22.32 -1.21 19.31
N GLU A 325 22.08 0.05 18.95
CA GLU A 325 23.08 0.91 18.30
C GLU A 325 24.30 1.14 19.20
N ARG A 326 24.06 1.59 20.44
CA ARG A 326 25.10 1.93 21.42
C ARG A 326 25.73 0.72 22.12
N LYS A 327 25.06 -0.45 22.08
CA LYS A 327 25.37 -1.65 22.88
C LYS A 327 25.39 -1.36 24.39
N SER A 328 24.41 -0.58 24.85
CA SER A 328 24.31 -0.15 26.24
C SER A 328 23.64 -1.20 27.11
N GLU A 329 24.38 -1.75 28.08
CA GLU A 329 23.86 -2.67 29.10
C GLU A 329 22.74 -2.03 29.94
N ALA A 330 22.83 -0.73 30.26
CA ALA A 330 21.83 -0.02 31.05
C ALA A 330 20.50 0.17 30.30
N LEU A 331 20.55 0.46 28.99
CA LEU A 331 19.35 0.54 28.16
C LEU A 331 18.76 -0.85 27.90
N GLU A 332 19.59 -1.88 27.70
CA GLU A 332 19.11 -3.27 27.58
C GLU A 332 18.47 -3.79 28.87
N GLU A 333 19.01 -3.43 30.05
CA GLU A 333 18.39 -3.71 31.34
C GLU A 333 17.03 -3.02 31.47
N LEU A 334 16.91 -1.74 31.11
CA LEU A 334 15.62 -1.04 31.11
C LEU A 334 14.58 -1.77 30.24
N VAL A 335 14.93 -2.14 29.00
CA VAL A 335 14.01 -2.88 28.10
C VAL A 335 13.60 -4.21 28.73
N ALA A 336 14.56 -4.98 29.26
CA ALA A 336 14.26 -6.26 29.90
C ALA A 336 13.35 -6.11 31.13
N VAL A 337 13.58 -5.08 31.95
CA VAL A 337 12.78 -4.74 33.13
C VAL A 337 11.35 -4.35 32.72
N GLU A 338 11.16 -3.49 31.72
CA GLU A 338 9.83 -3.10 31.23
C GLU A 338 9.07 -4.28 30.61
N LYS A 339 9.74 -5.11 29.79
CA LYS A 339 9.17 -6.38 29.27
C LYS A 339 8.73 -7.32 30.39
N SER A 340 9.52 -7.42 31.48
CA SER A 340 9.15 -8.23 32.65
C SER A 340 7.89 -7.71 33.37
N LYS A 341 7.70 -6.39 33.43
CA LYS A 341 6.48 -5.72 33.93
C LYS A 341 5.28 -5.90 32.97
N GLY A 342 5.51 -6.43 31.77
CA GLY A 342 4.48 -6.63 30.75
C GLY A 342 4.26 -5.42 29.84
N ARG A 343 5.24 -4.54 29.71
CA ARG A 343 5.25 -3.41 28.78
C ARG A 343 6.15 -3.78 27.61
N PHE A 344 5.64 -3.62 26.40
CA PHE A 344 6.29 -4.08 25.17
C PHE A 344 6.51 -2.89 24.24
N HIS A 345 7.57 -2.94 23.45
CA HIS A 345 7.78 -1.93 22.40
C HIS A 345 6.89 -2.21 21.20
N GLU A 346 6.79 -1.25 20.29
CA GLU A 346 5.86 -1.31 19.16
C GLU A 346 6.08 -2.56 18.28
N GLU A 347 7.35 -2.92 18.01
CA GLU A 347 7.65 -4.09 17.18
C GLU A 347 7.26 -5.44 17.82
N ASP A 348 7.41 -5.60 19.15
CA ASP A 348 6.93 -6.79 19.87
C ASP A 348 5.42 -7.00 19.66
N ILE A 349 4.66 -5.89 19.63
CA ILE A 349 3.21 -5.90 19.49
C ILE A 349 2.82 -6.25 18.05
N LYS A 350 3.51 -5.67 17.06
CA LYS A 350 3.34 -6.03 15.63
C LYS A 350 3.68 -7.49 15.37
N GLU A 351 4.82 -7.98 15.87
CA GLU A 351 5.20 -9.39 15.79
C GLU A 351 4.15 -10.31 16.45
N ALA A 352 3.54 -9.91 17.57
CA ALA A 352 2.50 -10.67 18.22
C ALA A 352 1.21 -10.79 17.38
N TYR A 353 0.73 -9.70 16.76
CA TYR A 353 -0.42 -9.77 15.82
C TYR A 353 -0.10 -10.63 14.60
N LYS A 354 1.09 -10.46 14.02
CA LYS A 354 1.60 -11.26 12.90
C LYS A 354 1.70 -12.75 13.26
N CYS A 355 2.10 -13.07 14.49
CA CYS A 355 2.17 -14.44 15.00
C CYS A 355 0.78 -15.13 15.11
N LEU A 356 -0.29 -14.36 15.27
CA LEU A 356 -1.67 -14.86 15.24
C LEU A 356 -2.30 -14.81 13.83
N ASN A 357 -1.52 -14.56 12.78
CA ASN A 357 -1.97 -14.40 11.38
C ASN A 357 -3.00 -13.25 11.17
N VAL A 358 -2.97 -12.22 12.02
CA VAL A 358 -3.85 -11.03 11.94
C VAL A 358 -3.09 -9.86 11.27
N GLY A 359 -2.29 -10.17 10.24
CA GLY A 359 -1.25 -9.27 9.72
C GLY A 359 -1.76 -7.94 9.14
N ASP A 360 -0.99 -6.88 9.37
CA ASP A 360 -1.05 -5.49 8.86
C ASP A 360 -2.41 -4.76 8.85
N VAL A 361 -3.47 -5.38 9.37
CA VAL A 361 -4.68 -4.68 9.78
C VAL A 361 -4.35 -3.84 11.02
N ASP A 362 -4.67 -2.54 11.00
CA ASP A 362 -4.50 -1.70 12.19
C ASP A 362 -5.17 -2.38 13.40
N GLY A 363 -4.32 -2.71 14.38
CA GLY A 363 -4.64 -3.61 15.48
C GLY A 363 -5.81 -3.10 16.31
N SER A 364 -6.16 -1.81 16.21
CA SER A 364 -7.35 -1.20 16.84
C SER A 364 -8.69 -1.83 16.41
N THR A 365 -8.79 -2.35 15.18
CA THR A 365 -10.07 -2.73 14.55
C THR A 365 -10.57 -4.13 14.90
N VAL A 366 -9.71 -5.00 15.43
CA VAL A 366 -9.99 -6.42 15.65
C VAL A 366 -10.58 -6.65 17.05
N SER A 367 -11.70 -7.37 17.18
CA SER A 367 -12.30 -7.64 18.50
C SER A 367 -11.42 -8.58 19.36
N ASP A 368 -11.51 -8.43 20.68
CA ASP A 368 -10.84 -9.34 21.63
C ASP A 368 -11.31 -10.80 21.44
N GLU A 369 -12.60 -10.98 21.16
CA GLU A 369 -13.23 -12.27 20.86
C GLU A 369 -12.55 -12.95 19.65
N PHE A 370 -12.36 -12.22 18.55
CA PHE A 370 -11.71 -12.77 17.35
C PHE A 370 -10.28 -13.23 17.65
N LEU A 371 -9.50 -12.45 18.41
CA LEU A 371 -8.13 -12.84 18.80
C LEU A 371 -8.10 -14.10 19.66
N ILE A 372 -9.06 -14.27 20.57
CA ILE A 372 -9.20 -15.46 21.43
C ILE A 372 -9.61 -16.69 20.60
N ASP A 373 -10.52 -16.53 19.65
CA ASP A 373 -10.96 -17.60 18.74
C ASP A 373 -9.82 -18.02 17.79
N THR A 374 -9.12 -17.06 17.17
CA THR A 374 -7.95 -17.32 16.31
C THR A 374 -6.83 -18.03 17.07
N TYR A 375 -6.51 -17.62 18.30
CA TYR A 375 -5.59 -18.34 19.17
C TYR A 375 -6.06 -19.78 19.44
N SER A 376 -7.35 -19.99 19.70
CA SER A 376 -7.91 -21.31 19.99
C SER A 376 -7.85 -22.26 18.79
N VAL A 377 -8.06 -21.75 17.57
CA VAL A 377 -7.86 -22.50 16.31
C VAL A 377 -6.39 -22.84 16.12
N LEU A 378 -5.48 -21.86 16.18
CA LEU A 378 -4.04 -22.07 15.98
C LEU A 378 -3.42 -23.08 16.96
N ASN A 379 -3.90 -23.13 18.21
CA ASN A 379 -3.47 -24.12 19.21
C ASN A 379 -3.96 -25.56 18.94
N THR A 380 -5.03 -25.70 18.17
CA THR A 380 -5.62 -26.98 17.76
C THR A 380 -4.88 -27.49 16.53
N ASP A 381 -4.69 -26.62 15.53
CA ASP A 381 -4.03 -26.95 14.27
C ASP A 381 -2.51 -27.16 14.43
N ASN A 382 -1.86 -26.37 15.30
CA ASN A 382 -0.41 -26.43 15.52
C ASN A 382 -0.04 -26.60 17.01
N PRO A 383 -0.31 -27.77 17.63
CA PRO A 383 -0.09 -27.99 19.07
C PRO A 383 1.35 -27.78 19.55
N SER A 384 2.33 -27.99 18.68
CA SER A 384 3.77 -27.78 18.92
C SER A 384 4.13 -26.29 19.14
N SER A 385 3.36 -25.37 18.56
CA SER A 385 3.60 -23.92 18.65
C SER A 385 2.74 -23.22 19.70
N ARG A 386 1.97 -23.96 20.51
CA ARG A 386 1.08 -23.43 21.57
C ARG A 386 1.74 -22.42 22.50
N ALA A 387 3.00 -22.63 22.89
CA ALA A 387 3.73 -21.70 23.73
C ALA A 387 3.90 -20.32 23.05
N LYS A 388 4.28 -20.32 21.77
CA LYS A 388 4.46 -19.12 20.94
C LYS A 388 3.16 -18.32 20.80
N TYR A 389 2.05 -19.00 20.48
CA TYR A 389 0.74 -18.33 20.34
C TYR A 389 0.22 -17.80 21.68
N ARG A 390 0.50 -18.51 22.79
CA ARG A 390 0.13 -18.07 24.15
C ARG A 390 0.87 -16.80 24.55
N GLU A 391 2.14 -16.72 24.19
CA GLU A 391 2.97 -15.54 24.43
C GLU A 391 2.52 -14.35 23.57
N ALA A 392 2.28 -14.55 22.27
CA ALA A 392 1.72 -13.53 21.39
C ALA A 392 0.37 -12.97 21.90
N LEU A 393 -0.58 -13.85 22.25
CA LEU A 393 -1.88 -13.41 22.78
C LEU A 393 -1.73 -12.67 24.13
N ASN A 394 -0.77 -13.07 24.98
CA ASN A 394 -0.46 -12.39 26.25
C ASN A 394 0.16 -10.99 26.03
N ILE A 395 1.02 -10.81 25.02
CA ILE A 395 1.57 -9.49 24.64
C ILE A 395 0.43 -8.57 24.22
N ILE A 396 -0.45 -9.01 23.31
CA ILE A 396 -1.59 -8.22 22.83
C ILE A 396 -2.56 -7.90 23.98
N GLY A 397 -2.87 -8.88 24.83
CA GLY A 397 -3.76 -8.69 25.98
C GLY A 397 -3.24 -7.65 26.97
N LYS A 398 -1.92 -7.61 27.20
CA LYS A 398 -1.27 -6.59 28.03
C LYS A 398 -1.27 -5.22 27.35
N ALA A 399 -0.87 -5.14 26.07
CA ALA A 399 -0.85 -3.88 25.31
C ALA A 399 -2.22 -3.20 25.23
N ARG A 400 -3.29 -3.99 25.04
CA ARG A 400 -4.69 -3.51 25.03
C ARG A 400 -5.28 -3.23 26.42
N ASN A 401 -4.60 -3.61 27.51
CA ASN A 401 -5.21 -3.75 28.84
C ASN A 401 -6.50 -4.61 28.85
N SER A 402 -6.59 -5.61 27.96
CA SER A 402 -7.79 -6.45 27.82
C SER A 402 -7.87 -7.50 28.91
N THR A 403 -8.82 -7.30 29.84
CA THR A 403 -9.14 -8.29 30.88
C THR A 403 -9.68 -9.59 30.30
N LYS A 404 -10.38 -9.56 29.16
CA LYS A 404 -10.90 -10.74 28.46
C LYS A 404 -9.78 -11.63 27.94
N ILE A 405 -8.84 -11.04 27.18
CA ILE A 405 -7.70 -11.76 26.61
C ILE A 405 -6.83 -12.34 27.74
N LEU A 406 -6.49 -11.52 28.73
CA LEU A 406 -5.67 -11.95 29.87
C LEU A 406 -6.33 -13.07 30.68
N ARG A 407 -7.65 -13.05 30.83
CA ARG A 407 -8.41 -14.15 31.46
C ARG A 407 -8.33 -15.43 30.65
N SER A 408 -8.57 -15.35 29.33
CA SER A 408 -8.50 -16.52 28.43
C SER A 408 -7.11 -17.17 28.41
N VAL A 409 -6.04 -16.37 28.46
CA VAL A 409 -4.66 -16.86 28.57
C VAL A 409 -4.43 -17.59 29.91
N ASN A 410 -4.92 -17.04 31.02
CA ASN A 410 -4.59 -17.55 32.36
C ASN A 410 -5.49 -18.69 32.85
N GLU A 411 -6.80 -18.59 32.65
CA GLU A 411 -7.80 -19.55 33.16
C GLU A 411 -8.18 -20.62 32.12
N GLY A 412 -7.78 -20.45 30.86
CA GLY A 412 -8.31 -21.21 29.73
C GLY A 412 -9.66 -20.66 29.24
N PRO A 413 -10.24 -21.23 28.17
CA PRO A 413 -11.53 -20.78 27.66
C PRO A 413 -12.63 -21.02 28.71
N VAL A 414 -13.19 -19.93 29.22
CA VAL A 414 -14.32 -19.97 30.16
C VAL A 414 -15.55 -20.43 29.39
N ASN A 415 -16.07 -21.60 29.78
CA ASN A 415 -17.19 -22.26 29.10
C ASN A 415 -18.56 -21.67 29.51
N GLU A 416 -18.66 -20.33 29.54
CA GLU A 416 -19.92 -19.61 29.64
C GLU A 416 -20.31 -19.17 28.22
N MET A 417 -21.14 -19.98 27.55
CA MET A 417 -21.62 -19.67 26.21
C MET A 417 -22.52 -18.43 26.23
N PRO A 418 -22.21 -17.39 25.41
CA PRO A 418 -23.17 -16.33 25.13
C PRO A 418 -24.39 -16.89 24.36
N ASP A 419 -25.59 -16.44 24.71
CA ASP A 419 -26.85 -16.92 24.11
C ASP A 419 -26.87 -16.82 22.57
N TYR A 420 -26.20 -15.83 21.97
CA TYR A 420 -26.14 -15.66 20.51
C TYR A 420 -25.47 -16.83 19.77
N LEU A 421 -24.60 -17.60 20.44
CA LEU A 421 -23.97 -18.79 19.84
C LEU A 421 -24.91 -20.02 19.80
N LEU A 422 -26.08 -19.96 20.44
CA LEU A 422 -27.13 -20.98 20.33
C LEU A 422 -28.04 -20.76 19.10
N GLU A 423 -28.07 -19.54 18.56
CA GLU A 423 -28.84 -19.19 17.35
C GLU A 423 -28.02 -19.32 16.05
N MET A 424 -26.73 -19.62 16.14
CA MET A 424 -25.86 -19.76 14.97
C MET A 424 -26.15 -21.02 14.14
N PRO A 425 -26.06 -20.94 12.79
CA PRO A 425 -26.10 -22.12 11.94
C PRO A 425 -25.00 -23.13 12.26
N VAL A 426 -25.35 -24.42 12.17
CA VAL A 426 -24.43 -25.55 12.38
C VAL A 426 -23.37 -25.59 11.26
N GLY A 427 -22.10 -25.68 11.64
CA GLY A 427 -20.96 -25.82 10.72
C GLY A 427 -20.75 -27.25 10.21
N LEU A 428 -19.82 -27.44 9.27
CA LEU A 428 -19.37 -28.75 8.82
C LEU A 428 -17.90 -28.99 9.17
N ASP A 429 -17.59 -30.17 9.70
CA ASP A 429 -16.20 -30.56 9.96
C ASP A 429 -15.48 -30.86 8.63
N ASN A 430 -14.22 -30.44 8.50
CA ASN A 430 -13.40 -30.77 7.32
C ASN A 430 -12.90 -32.22 7.42
N ILE A 431 -13.22 -33.03 6.42
CA ILE A 431 -12.72 -34.40 6.28
C ILE A 431 -11.61 -34.35 5.23
N GLY A 432 -10.39 -34.05 5.67
CA GLY A 432 -9.27 -33.75 4.77
C GLY A 432 -9.44 -32.41 4.04
N ASN A 433 -8.96 -32.31 2.80
CA ASN A 433 -8.95 -31.07 2.00
C ASN A 433 -10.34 -30.68 1.42
N THR A 434 -11.45 -30.90 2.15
CA THR A 434 -12.84 -30.75 1.67
C THR A 434 -13.53 -29.43 2.02
N CYS A 435 -12.80 -28.40 2.47
CA CYS A 435 -13.39 -27.12 2.85
C CYS A 435 -14.21 -26.44 1.72
N TYR A 436 -13.82 -26.64 0.46
CA TYR A 436 -14.61 -26.18 -0.70
C TYR A 436 -15.96 -26.92 -0.79
N LEU A 437 -15.96 -28.25 -0.67
CA LEU A 437 -17.18 -29.07 -0.69
C LEU A 437 -18.10 -28.73 0.48
N ASN A 438 -17.56 -28.53 1.69
CA ASN A 438 -18.33 -28.09 2.85
C ASN A 438 -19.02 -26.74 2.60
N SER A 439 -18.34 -25.81 1.92
CA SER A 439 -18.91 -24.53 1.51
C SER A 439 -20.07 -24.70 0.50
N LEU A 440 -19.93 -25.61 -0.46
CA LEU A 440 -20.99 -25.96 -1.43
C LEU A 440 -22.21 -26.59 -0.73
N LEU A 441 -22.00 -27.55 0.16
CA LEU A 441 -23.08 -28.25 0.88
C LEU A 441 -23.90 -27.27 1.74
N GLN A 442 -23.23 -26.34 2.42
CA GLN A 442 -23.89 -25.26 3.17
C GLN A 442 -24.64 -24.30 2.23
N TYR A 443 -24.04 -23.88 1.12
CA TYR A 443 -24.70 -23.05 0.11
C TYR A 443 -26.00 -23.71 -0.39
N TYR A 444 -25.96 -24.98 -0.80
CA TYR A 444 -27.16 -25.73 -1.23
C TYR A 444 -28.21 -25.87 -0.11
N PHE A 445 -27.79 -25.98 1.15
CA PHE A 445 -28.70 -26.00 2.30
C PHE A 445 -29.44 -24.67 2.52
N THR A 446 -28.83 -23.52 2.20
CA THR A 446 -29.52 -22.21 2.32
C THR A 446 -30.67 -22.06 1.33
N ILE A 447 -30.61 -22.75 0.18
CA ILE A 447 -31.58 -22.64 -0.90
C ILE A 447 -32.88 -23.35 -0.50
N ARG A 448 -33.85 -22.59 0.02
CA ARG A 448 -35.12 -23.10 0.58
C ARG A 448 -35.85 -24.11 -0.33
N GLN A 449 -35.94 -23.83 -1.63
CA GLN A 449 -36.65 -24.71 -2.57
C GLN A 449 -35.93 -26.06 -2.74
N LEU A 450 -34.62 -26.02 -2.97
CA LEU A 450 -33.76 -27.20 -3.06
C LEU A 450 -33.78 -28.03 -1.77
N ARG A 451 -33.58 -27.38 -0.61
CA ARG A 451 -33.66 -28.02 0.71
C ARG A 451 -35.00 -28.71 0.93
N THR A 452 -36.11 -28.08 0.53
CA THR A 452 -37.45 -28.67 0.65
C THR A 452 -37.60 -29.92 -0.23
N ALA A 453 -37.12 -29.89 -1.47
CA ALA A 453 -37.18 -31.04 -2.38
C ALA A 453 -36.30 -32.22 -1.92
N VAL A 454 -35.08 -31.95 -1.45
CA VAL A 454 -34.19 -32.97 -0.88
C VAL A 454 -34.82 -33.62 0.35
N LEU A 455 -35.38 -32.83 1.29
CA LEU A 455 -36.06 -33.36 2.49
C LEU A 455 -37.32 -34.16 2.18
N ALA A 456 -38.05 -33.79 1.13
CA ALA A 456 -39.27 -34.46 0.65
C ALA A 456 -39.02 -35.77 -0.12
N THR A 457 -37.76 -36.18 -0.33
CA THR A 457 -37.45 -37.49 -0.92
C THR A 457 -37.79 -38.60 0.07
N ASP A 458 -38.59 -39.58 -0.37
CA ASP A 458 -39.14 -40.66 0.48
C ASP A 458 -38.04 -41.54 1.09
N SER A 459 -38.00 -41.62 2.44
CA SER A 459 -37.07 -42.48 3.18
C SER A 459 -37.41 -43.98 3.13
N SER A 460 -38.53 -44.37 2.52
CA SER A 460 -39.11 -45.71 2.64
C SER A 460 -38.44 -46.72 1.72
N GLY A 461 -37.37 -47.35 2.20
CA GLY A 461 -36.69 -48.48 1.58
C GLY A 461 -37.50 -49.79 1.58
N SER A 462 -38.76 -49.75 1.14
CA SER A 462 -39.68 -50.90 1.14
C SER A 462 -40.74 -50.80 0.06
N ASN A 463 -40.36 -51.10 -1.19
CA ASN A 463 -40.97 -52.16 -2.00
C ASN A 463 -40.44 -52.13 -3.44
N GLY A 464 -40.26 -53.31 -4.03
CA GLY A 464 -40.23 -53.45 -5.50
C GLY A 464 -38.89 -53.19 -6.17
N TYR A 465 -38.24 -54.29 -6.51
CA TYR A 465 -37.68 -54.41 -7.87
C TYR A 465 -38.83 -54.11 -8.86
N GLU A 466 -38.53 -53.39 -9.95
CA GLU A 466 -39.49 -52.73 -10.86
C GLU A 466 -40.09 -51.41 -10.35
N LEU A 467 -39.36 -50.32 -10.64
CA LEU A 467 -39.92 -49.00 -10.92
C LEU A 467 -39.44 -48.61 -12.33
N ASP A 468 -40.37 -48.11 -13.16
CA ASP A 468 -40.13 -47.77 -14.56
C ASP A 468 -38.80 -47.01 -14.76
N TRP A 469 -37.83 -47.66 -15.41
CA TRP A 469 -36.73 -46.92 -16.01
C TRP A 469 -37.23 -46.34 -17.33
N GLN A 470 -37.72 -45.12 -17.26
CA GLN A 470 -37.84 -44.27 -18.44
C GLN A 470 -36.46 -43.69 -18.76
N SER A 471 -36.14 -43.53 -20.04
CA SER A 471 -34.83 -43.03 -20.46
C SER A 471 -34.72 -41.52 -20.20
N ILE A 472 -34.23 -41.16 -19.01
CA ILE A 472 -33.96 -39.76 -18.65
C ILE A 472 -32.84 -39.23 -19.58
N THR A 473 -33.07 -38.07 -20.17
CA THR A 473 -32.08 -37.36 -20.99
C THR A 473 -31.77 -36.02 -20.31
N ILE A 474 -30.51 -35.81 -19.94
CA ILE A 474 -30.01 -34.55 -19.38
C ILE A 474 -29.20 -33.86 -20.48
N GLY A 475 -29.64 -32.67 -20.90
CA GLY A 475 -29.17 -32.03 -22.13
C GLY A 475 -29.38 -32.94 -23.35
N HIS A 476 -28.31 -33.24 -24.07
CA HIS A 476 -28.34 -34.19 -25.21
C HIS A 476 -27.91 -35.62 -24.83
N ARG A 477 -27.65 -35.91 -23.54
CA ARG A 477 -27.07 -37.17 -23.07
C ARG A 477 -28.12 -38.04 -22.38
N LYS A 478 -28.28 -39.28 -22.84
CA LYS A 478 -29.06 -40.30 -22.13
C LYS A 478 -28.31 -40.75 -20.87
N VAL A 479 -28.99 -40.73 -19.74
CA VAL A 479 -28.43 -41.12 -18.43
C VAL A 479 -28.57 -42.62 -18.23
N SER A 480 -27.51 -43.28 -17.78
CA SER A 480 -27.51 -44.72 -17.52
C SER A 480 -28.27 -45.10 -16.25
N LYS A 481 -28.71 -46.36 -16.16
CA LYS A 481 -29.42 -46.87 -14.97
C LYS A 481 -28.52 -46.90 -13.72
N SER A 482 -27.21 -47.05 -13.88
CA SER A 482 -26.20 -46.96 -12.82
C SER A 482 -26.05 -45.52 -12.32
N GLU A 483 -25.95 -44.53 -13.21
CA GLU A 483 -25.89 -43.11 -12.84
C GLU A 483 -27.13 -42.65 -12.06
N VAL A 484 -28.35 -43.03 -12.49
CA VAL A 484 -29.58 -42.73 -11.74
C VAL A 484 -29.58 -43.38 -10.35
N LYS A 485 -28.98 -44.57 -10.19
CA LYS A 485 -28.84 -45.23 -8.88
C LYS A 485 -27.84 -44.47 -7.98
N ARG A 486 -26.69 -44.06 -8.53
CA ARG A 486 -25.67 -43.24 -7.86
C ARG A 486 -26.25 -41.90 -7.37
N ALA A 487 -26.93 -41.19 -8.26
CA ALA A 487 -27.60 -39.93 -7.97
C ALA A 487 -28.64 -40.05 -6.83
N LYS A 488 -29.47 -41.12 -6.84
CA LYS A 488 -30.43 -41.38 -5.75
C LYS A 488 -29.74 -41.68 -4.41
N GLN A 489 -28.59 -42.36 -4.42
CA GLN A 489 -27.80 -42.56 -3.21
C GLN A 489 -27.24 -41.24 -2.67
N PHE A 490 -26.69 -40.38 -3.55
CA PHE A 490 -26.20 -39.05 -3.21
C PHE A 490 -27.29 -38.18 -2.55
N VAL A 491 -28.48 -38.08 -3.16
CA VAL A 491 -29.60 -37.30 -2.59
C VAL A 491 -30.07 -37.84 -1.23
N ASN A 492 -30.07 -39.17 -1.03
CA ASN A 492 -30.40 -39.75 0.27
C ASN A 492 -29.38 -39.40 1.37
N LEU A 493 -28.09 -39.39 1.05
CA LEU A 493 -27.04 -38.98 1.99
C LEU A 493 -27.08 -37.46 2.26
N LEU A 494 -27.28 -36.65 1.22
CA LEU A 494 -27.47 -35.20 1.34
C LEU A 494 -28.71 -34.86 2.18
N ARG A 495 -29.79 -35.62 2.04
CA ARG A 495 -30.97 -35.52 2.90
C ARG A 495 -30.65 -35.84 4.36
N GLY A 496 -29.84 -36.87 4.62
CA GLY A 496 -29.34 -37.18 5.96
C GLY A 496 -28.57 -36.01 6.57
N LEU A 497 -27.66 -35.41 5.79
CA LEU A 497 -26.92 -34.22 6.20
C LEU A 497 -27.84 -33.02 6.50
N PHE A 498 -28.82 -32.74 5.64
CA PHE A 498 -29.77 -31.64 5.83
C PHE A 498 -30.67 -31.84 7.06
N VAL A 499 -31.09 -33.08 7.36
CA VAL A 499 -31.81 -33.41 8.60
C VAL A 499 -30.92 -33.14 9.81
N ASN A 500 -29.65 -33.54 9.77
CA ASN A 500 -28.71 -33.28 10.86
C ASN A 500 -28.44 -31.78 11.06
N LEU A 501 -28.25 -31.00 9.99
CA LEU A 501 -28.07 -29.53 10.05
C LEU A 501 -29.28 -28.79 10.66
N ILE A 502 -30.49 -29.36 10.59
CA ILE A 502 -31.71 -28.75 11.17
C ILE A 502 -31.92 -29.16 12.63
N HIS A 503 -31.51 -30.37 13.02
CA HIS A 503 -31.94 -31.00 14.28
C HIS A 503 -30.82 -31.34 15.26
N THR A 504 -29.54 -31.23 14.87
CA THR A 504 -28.43 -31.46 15.79
C THR A 504 -28.32 -30.37 16.85
N THR A 505 -27.83 -30.75 18.04
CA THR A 505 -27.43 -29.82 19.11
C THR A 505 -25.92 -29.57 19.13
N GLN A 506 -25.19 -30.09 18.13
CA GLN A 506 -23.74 -29.89 17.97
C GLN A 506 -23.47 -28.63 17.14
N ARG A 507 -22.38 -27.91 17.45
CA ARG A 507 -21.98 -26.70 16.69
C ARG A 507 -21.50 -27.02 15.28
N SER A 508 -20.93 -28.19 15.07
CA SER A 508 -20.54 -28.71 13.77
C SER A 508 -20.90 -30.19 13.67
N ILE A 509 -21.01 -30.69 12.45
CA ILE A 509 -21.19 -32.11 12.14
C ILE A 509 -20.31 -32.50 10.95
N SER A 510 -19.84 -33.75 10.95
CA SER A 510 -19.07 -34.29 9.83
C SER A 510 -20.03 -34.78 8.73
N PRO A 511 -19.82 -34.41 7.44
CA PRO A 511 -20.50 -35.08 6.32
C PRO A 511 -20.21 -36.59 6.28
N ASP A 512 -21.05 -37.37 5.59
CA ASP A 512 -20.72 -38.78 5.36
C ASP A 512 -19.56 -38.88 4.34
N ILE A 513 -18.64 -39.83 4.55
CA ILE A 513 -17.53 -40.08 3.62
C ILE A 513 -18.07 -40.55 2.27
N ASP A 514 -19.15 -41.34 2.24
CA ASP A 514 -19.81 -41.74 0.99
C ASP A 514 -20.46 -40.52 0.29
N LEU A 515 -20.92 -39.50 1.04
CA LEU A 515 -21.46 -38.26 0.45
C LEU A 515 -20.35 -37.46 -0.22
N ALA A 516 -19.19 -37.33 0.45
CA ALA A 516 -18.03 -36.65 -0.10
C ALA A 516 -17.48 -37.37 -1.34
N TYR A 517 -17.28 -38.69 -1.27
CA TYR A 517 -16.85 -39.50 -2.41
C TYR A 517 -17.79 -39.35 -3.63
N LEU A 518 -19.12 -39.40 -3.41
CA LEU A 518 -20.07 -39.23 -4.51
C LEU A 518 -20.08 -37.81 -5.10
N ALA A 519 -19.81 -36.77 -4.31
CA ALA A 519 -19.68 -35.39 -4.79
C ALA A 519 -18.42 -35.14 -5.62
N LEU A 520 -17.34 -35.88 -5.37
CA LEU A 520 -16.02 -35.67 -5.97
C LEU A 520 -15.69 -36.62 -7.13
N VAL A 521 -16.28 -37.82 -7.17
CA VAL A 521 -16.02 -38.82 -8.21
C VAL A 521 -17.14 -38.87 -9.23
N ASN A 522 -16.79 -38.58 -10.49
CA ASN A 522 -17.63 -38.72 -11.66
C ASN A 522 -17.79 -40.18 -12.09
N ALA A 523 -19.01 -40.61 -12.42
CA ALA A 523 -19.37 -42.01 -12.70
C ALA A 523 -18.69 -42.65 -13.93
N LYS A 524 -17.94 -41.88 -14.73
CA LYS A 524 -17.13 -42.40 -15.85
C LYS A 524 -15.73 -42.84 -15.41
N ASN A 525 -15.19 -42.24 -14.35
CA ASN A 525 -13.80 -42.48 -13.94
C ASN A 525 -13.64 -43.86 -13.27
N ASP A 526 -14.73 -44.39 -12.68
CA ASP A 526 -14.76 -45.71 -12.03
C ASP A 526 -14.54 -46.89 -13.02
N ASP A 527 -14.81 -46.71 -14.33
CA ASP A 527 -14.68 -47.79 -15.35
C ASP A 527 -13.25 -47.90 -15.93
N ASP A 528 -12.49 -46.79 -16.00
CA ASP A 528 -11.16 -46.75 -16.61
C ASP A 528 -10.02 -47.09 -15.62
N GLU A 529 -10.22 -46.84 -14.32
CA GLU A 529 -9.18 -46.99 -13.28
C GLU A 529 -8.82 -48.46 -12.98
N TYR A 530 -9.66 -49.42 -13.39
CA TYR A 530 -9.50 -50.85 -13.14
C TYR A 530 -8.58 -51.60 -14.13
N LYS A 531 -7.89 -50.93 -15.06
CA LYS A 531 -7.09 -51.58 -16.13
C LYS A 531 -5.59 -51.32 -16.16
N ASP A 532 -5.03 -50.38 -15.40
CA ASP A 532 -3.59 -50.09 -15.50
C ASP A 532 -2.88 -49.92 -14.15
N THR A 533 -2.62 -51.03 -13.47
CA THR A 533 -1.73 -51.08 -12.31
C THR A 533 -0.36 -51.70 -12.66
N SER A 534 0.36 -51.13 -13.64
CA SER A 534 1.79 -51.44 -13.81
C SER A 534 2.64 -50.38 -14.55
N LYS A 535 2.81 -49.19 -13.96
CA LYS A 535 4.01 -48.32 -14.16
C LYS A 535 4.16 -47.26 -13.08
N SER A 536 5.41 -46.97 -12.71
CA SER A 536 5.77 -45.91 -11.74
C SER A 536 5.78 -44.52 -12.38
N PRO A 537 5.59 -43.44 -11.60
CA PRO A 537 5.44 -42.09 -12.14
C PRO A 537 6.78 -41.36 -12.35
N MET A 538 7.01 -40.88 -13.57
CA MET A 538 7.95 -39.81 -13.95
C MET A 538 7.31 -39.04 -15.12
N ASP A 539 7.48 -37.72 -15.12
CA ASP A 539 7.15 -36.73 -16.16
C ASP A 539 6.05 -37.04 -17.19
N ASP A 540 4.96 -36.26 -17.14
CA ASP A 540 4.44 -35.56 -18.33
C ASP A 540 3.36 -34.54 -17.92
N ASN A 541 3.75 -33.27 -17.76
CA ASN A 541 2.80 -32.15 -17.63
C ASN A 541 2.82 -31.30 -18.92
N LYS A 542 2.37 -31.91 -20.02
CA LYS A 542 2.08 -31.22 -21.29
C LYS A 542 0.56 -31.09 -21.46
N MET A 543 0.00 -30.01 -20.92
CA MET A 543 -1.33 -29.56 -21.37
C MET A 543 -1.16 -28.69 -22.61
N ALA A 544 -1.60 -29.20 -23.75
CA ALA A 544 -2.01 -28.33 -24.86
C ALA A 544 -3.38 -27.76 -24.51
N ILE A 545 -3.50 -26.42 -24.50
CA ILE A 545 -4.79 -25.74 -24.40
C ILE A 545 -4.92 -24.86 -25.64
N ASP A 546 -6.02 -25.08 -26.36
CA ASP A 546 -6.40 -24.40 -27.59
C ASP A 546 -6.84 -22.96 -27.29
N ASP A 547 -6.53 -22.02 -28.17
CA ASP A 547 -6.83 -20.60 -27.97
C ASP A 547 -8.25 -20.30 -28.46
N SER A 548 -9.20 -20.12 -27.54
CA SER A 548 -10.58 -19.78 -27.88
C SER A 548 -11.20 -18.85 -26.84
N SER A 549 -11.74 -17.73 -27.33
CA SER A 549 -12.51 -16.75 -26.57
C SER A 549 -13.74 -17.39 -25.88
N PRO A 550 -14.29 -16.78 -24.80
CA PRO A 550 -15.41 -17.36 -24.05
C PRO A 550 -16.68 -17.50 -24.90
N GLY A 551 -16.89 -18.71 -25.42
CA GLY A 551 -18.04 -19.11 -26.22
C GLY A 551 -18.54 -20.50 -25.80
N PRO A 552 -19.86 -20.74 -25.70
CA PRO A 552 -20.41 -22.07 -25.43
C PRO A 552 -20.12 -23.04 -26.59
N SER A 553 -19.44 -24.14 -26.30
CA SER A 553 -19.06 -25.16 -27.27
C SER A 553 -20.24 -26.08 -27.63
N SER A 554 -20.53 -26.23 -28.93
CA SER A 554 -21.41 -27.30 -29.43
C SER A 554 -20.85 -27.92 -30.72
N SER A 555 -20.42 -29.18 -30.65
CA SER A 555 -19.70 -29.89 -31.72
C SER A 555 -20.62 -30.46 -32.81
N LYS A 556 -20.21 -30.37 -34.09
CA LYS A 556 -20.65 -31.27 -35.17
C LYS A 556 -19.54 -31.55 -36.18
N THR A 557 -19.60 -32.71 -36.81
CA THR A 557 -18.68 -33.25 -37.81
C THR A 557 -19.31 -33.24 -39.22
N VAL A 558 -18.49 -33.24 -40.30
CA VAL A 558 -18.63 -34.07 -41.53
C VAL A 558 -17.61 -33.66 -42.64
N ASP A 559 -16.70 -34.60 -42.93
CA ASP A 559 -16.20 -35.11 -44.23
C ASP A 559 -15.54 -34.23 -45.35
N ASN A 560 -14.24 -34.51 -45.58
CA ASN A 560 -13.39 -34.54 -46.80
C ASN A 560 -13.53 -33.56 -48.00
N GLY A 561 -12.36 -33.02 -48.42
CA GLY A 561 -12.11 -32.52 -49.79
C GLY A 561 -10.67 -32.01 -50.05
N ASN A 562 -9.88 -32.72 -50.87
CA ASN A 562 -8.52 -32.32 -51.30
C ASN A 562 -8.50 -31.05 -52.19
N SER A 563 -7.48 -30.18 -52.05
CA SER A 563 -6.38 -29.99 -53.04
C SER A 563 -5.62 -28.65 -52.94
N ASP A 564 -4.28 -28.74 -52.78
CA ASP A 564 -3.20 -28.03 -53.51
C ASP A 564 -3.37 -26.56 -53.99
N ILE A 565 -2.53 -25.63 -53.46
CA ILE A 565 -1.50 -24.83 -54.18
C ILE A 565 -1.06 -23.52 -53.46
N TYR A 566 0.25 -23.44 -53.21
CA TYR A 566 1.18 -22.29 -53.03
C TYR A 566 0.71 -20.84 -53.31
N THR A 567 1.07 -19.90 -52.41
CA THR A 567 2.28 -19.03 -52.49
C THR A 567 2.40 -18.22 -51.17
N VAL A 568 3.46 -18.30 -50.34
CA VAL A 568 4.87 -17.90 -50.49
C VAL A 568 5.13 -16.42 -50.17
N SER A 569 5.71 -16.22 -48.97
CA SER A 569 6.69 -15.18 -48.57
C SER A 569 6.20 -13.74 -48.27
N GLU A 570 6.90 -12.94 -47.47
CA GLU A 570 8.29 -13.04 -46.99
C GLU A 570 8.49 -12.42 -45.59
N GLU A 571 9.51 -12.88 -44.84
CA GLU A 571 10.03 -12.23 -43.64
C GLU A 571 10.91 -11.01 -44.01
N VAL A 572 11.26 -10.15 -43.04
CA VAL A 572 12.68 -9.86 -42.69
C VAL A 572 12.78 -8.92 -41.47
N THR A 573 13.87 -9.10 -40.74
CA THR A 573 14.28 -8.57 -39.43
C THR A 573 14.87 -7.14 -39.45
N VAL A 574 15.02 -6.54 -38.25
CA VAL A 574 16.15 -5.64 -37.93
C VAL A 574 16.67 -5.96 -36.52
N GLU A 575 17.98 -5.99 -36.34
CA GLU A 575 18.73 -6.29 -35.11
C GLU A 575 19.24 -5.00 -34.43
N ILE A 576 19.58 -5.03 -33.13
CA ILE A 576 20.59 -4.14 -32.49
C ILE A 576 21.40 -4.95 -31.45
N GLU A 577 22.72 -4.72 -31.37
CA GLU A 577 23.72 -5.53 -30.65
C GLU A 577 24.10 -5.05 -29.23
N GLY A 578 24.61 -6.00 -28.41
CA GLY A 578 25.85 -5.84 -27.61
C GLY A 578 25.78 -5.72 -26.08
N THR A 579 26.86 -5.82 -25.27
CA THR A 579 28.20 -6.46 -25.45
C THR A 579 28.95 -6.58 -24.09
N ALA A 580 29.20 -7.79 -23.55
CA ALA A 580 30.19 -8.10 -22.50
C ALA A 580 30.45 -9.62 -22.41
N LEU A 581 31.57 -10.15 -22.91
CA LEU A 581 32.90 -10.35 -22.26
C LEU A 581 33.05 -11.63 -21.40
N SER A 582 33.97 -12.49 -21.85
CA SER A 582 34.45 -13.77 -21.28
C SER A 582 35.45 -13.59 -20.11
N VAL A 583 35.83 -14.61 -19.32
CA VAL A 583 36.84 -15.68 -19.63
C VAL A 583 36.91 -16.72 -18.50
N ASP A 584 37.07 -18.02 -18.85
CA ASP A 584 37.60 -19.22 -18.13
C ASP A 584 37.29 -19.45 -16.61
N ASP A 585 37.28 -20.68 -16.08
CA ASP A 585 38.14 -21.83 -16.40
C ASP A 585 37.46 -23.21 -16.19
N ARG A 586 38.14 -24.25 -16.64
CA ARG A 586 37.69 -25.65 -16.77
C ARG A 586 37.81 -26.45 -15.46
N ILE A 587 37.05 -27.55 -15.36
CA ILE A 587 37.56 -28.94 -15.29
C ILE A 587 36.39 -29.93 -15.20
N VAL A 588 36.45 -30.98 -16.03
CA VAL A 588 35.63 -32.21 -15.93
C VAL A 588 36.61 -33.37 -15.68
N PRO A 589 36.27 -34.34 -14.83
CA PRO A 589 36.08 -35.71 -15.32
C PRO A 589 34.77 -36.34 -14.77
N ASP A 590 33.84 -36.89 -15.54
CA ASP A 590 33.90 -37.92 -16.61
C ASP A 590 33.61 -39.34 -16.08
N HIS A 591 33.05 -40.18 -16.96
CA HIS A 591 32.82 -41.63 -16.88
C HIS A 591 31.58 -42.13 -16.07
N PHE A 592 30.77 -43.10 -16.55
CA PHE A 592 30.89 -43.96 -17.75
C PHE A 592 29.54 -44.17 -18.49
N TYR A 593 29.65 -44.45 -19.78
CA TYR A 593 28.59 -44.76 -20.76
C TYR A 593 28.06 -46.21 -20.66
N ASN A 594 26.83 -46.50 -21.12
CA ASN A 594 26.58 -47.03 -22.48
C ASN A 594 25.13 -47.51 -22.72
N GLU A 595 24.54 -46.96 -23.80
CA GLU A 595 23.94 -47.67 -24.95
C GLU A 595 23.22 -49.03 -24.76
N SER A 596 22.02 -49.17 -25.34
CA SER A 596 21.92 -49.59 -26.76
C SER A 596 20.48 -49.78 -27.28
N ASN A 597 20.34 -49.62 -28.60
CA ASN A 597 19.12 -49.74 -29.41
C ASN A 597 18.38 -51.09 -29.28
N THR A 598 17.07 -51.12 -29.53
CA THR A 598 16.54 -51.80 -30.74
C THR A 598 15.08 -51.47 -31.03
N SER A 599 14.76 -51.37 -32.32
CA SER A 599 13.42 -51.22 -32.88
C SER A 599 12.75 -52.59 -33.06
N HIS A 600 11.41 -52.65 -33.05
CA HIS A 600 10.68 -53.58 -33.93
C HIS A 600 9.21 -53.20 -34.16
N SER A 601 8.80 -53.31 -35.42
CA SER A 601 7.41 -53.15 -35.92
C SER A 601 6.63 -54.46 -35.82
N LEU A 602 5.28 -54.43 -35.79
CA LEU A 602 4.40 -54.98 -36.86
C LEU A 602 2.90 -55.12 -36.48
N LYS A 603 2.04 -54.50 -37.32
CA LYS A 603 0.76 -54.99 -37.87
C LYS A 603 -0.29 -55.71 -36.96
N GLY A 604 -1.28 -54.92 -36.54
CA GLY A 604 -2.71 -54.99 -36.93
C GLY A 604 -3.45 -56.32 -37.18
N LYS A 605 -4.70 -56.37 -36.67
CA LYS A 605 -5.84 -57.13 -37.23
C LYS A 605 -7.18 -56.60 -36.72
N GLU A 606 -8.10 -56.33 -37.64
CA GLU A 606 -9.52 -56.08 -37.34
C GLU A 606 -10.24 -57.41 -37.03
N LYS A 607 -11.29 -57.36 -36.20
CA LYS A 607 -12.45 -58.27 -36.31
C LYS A 607 -13.69 -57.79 -35.55
N GLU A 608 -14.82 -58.38 -35.91
CA GLU A 608 -16.18 -57.83 -35.79
C GLU A 608 -16.89 -58.06 -34.43
N ASN A 609 -18.03 -57.37 -34.29
CA ASN A 609 -19.02 -57.51 -33.23
C ASN A 609 -19.46 -58.95 -32.92
N THR A 610 -19.30 -59.35 -31.66
CA THR A 610 -20.33 -60.08 -30.89
C THR A 610 -20.19 -59.70 -29.42
N GLY A 611 -21.22 -59.13 -28.80
CA GLY A 611 -21.21 -58.85 -27.36
C GLY A 611 -21.44 -60.12 -26.54
N PRO A 612 -20.82 -60.25 -25.35
CA PRO A 612 -21.28 -61.11 -24.28
C PRO A 612 -21.96 -60.30 -23.16
N GLU A 613 -22.77 -61.00 -22.37
CA GLU A 613 -23.62 -60.43 -21.31
C GLU A 613 -22.80 -59.87 -20.13
N LEU A 614 -23.30 -58.80 -19.49
CA LEU A 614 -22.74 -58.26 -18.25
C LEU A 614 -22.94 -59.23 -17.08
N SER A 615 -21.85 -59.66 -16.44
CA SER A 615 -21.91 -60.43 -15.19
C SER A 615 -22.30 -59.57 -13.99
N SER A 616 -22.75 -60.21 -12.92
CA SER A 616 -23.46 -59.62 -11.79
C SER A 616 -22.61 -58.86 -10.75
N ASP A 617 -21.35 -58.56 -11.06
CA ASP A 617 -20.33 -58.24 -10.03
C ASP A 617 -20.18 -56.73 -9.71
N PHE A 618 -21.08 -55.91 -10.26
CA PHE A 618 -21.08 -54.43 -10.28
C PHE A 618 -21.26 -53.70 -8.92
N TYR A 619 -21.05 -54.36 -7.77
CA TYR A 619 -21.41 -53.79 -6.44
C TYR A 619 -20.41 -53.99 -5.30
N ASN A 620 -19.25 -54.60 -5.50
CA ASN A 620 -18.31 -54.94 -4.41
C ASN A 620 -16.93 -54.24 -4.54
N THR A 621 -16.90 -52.91 -4.62
CA THR A 621 -15.73 -52.16 -4.11
C THR A 621 -15.76 -52.21 -2.58
N SER A 622 -14.66 -52.58 -1.92
CA SER A 622 -14.68 -52.69 -0.46
C SER A 622 -14.76 -51.32 0.20
N LYS A 623 -15.16 -51.28 1.48
CA LYS A 623 -15.14 -50.03 2.25
C LYS A 623 -13.72 -49.44 2.33
N GLU A 624 -12.70 -50.30 2.30
CA GLU A 624 -11.29 -49.91 2.33
C GLU A 624 -10.85 -49.32 0.98
N ASP A 625 -11.32 -49.83 -0.15
CA ASP A 625 -11.04 -49.27 -1.48
C ASP A 625 -11.69 -47.89 -1.65
N LYS A 626 -12.94 -47.72 -1.18
CA LYS A 626 -13.61 -46.41 -1.17
C LYS A 626 -12.93 -45.42 -0.24
N LEU A 627 -12.55 -45.86 0.96
CA LEU A 627 -11.77 -45.05 1.90
C LEU A 627 -10.40 -44.68 1.31
N ARG A 628 -9.81 -45.56 0.50
CA ARG A 628 -8.52 -45.32 -0.16
C ARG A 628 -8.65 -44.37 -1.35
N ALA A 629 -9.60 -44.56 -2.25
CA ALA A 629 -9.85 -43.64 -3.36
C ALA A 629 -10.28 -42.25 -2.84
N ALA A 630 -11.16 -42.20 -1.84
CA ALA A 630 -11.45 -40.96 -1.12
C ALA A 630 -10.17 -40.42 -0.48
N SER A 631 -9.40 -41.21 0.27
CA SER A 631 -8.17 -40.73 0.93
C SER A 631 -7.09 -40.27 -0.06
N GLU A 632 -6.99 -40.83 -1.26
CA GLU A 632 -6.03 -40.45 -2.30
C GLU A 632 -6.50 -39.17 -3.04
N MET A 633 -7.81 -38.94 -3.16
CA MET A 633 -8.37 -37.64 -3.56
C MET A 633 -8.30 -36.57 -2.44
N LEU A 634 -8.36 -36.99 -1.17
CA LEU A 634 -8.31 -36.10 -0.01
C LEU A 634 -6.87 -35.72 0.39
N LEU A 635 -5.88 -36.57 0.09
CA LEU A 635 -4.45 -36.26 0.26
C LEU A 635 -3.88 -35.55 -0.98
N GLY A 636 -3.72 -34.23 -0.87
CA GLY A 636 -2.71 -33.49 -1.64
C GLY A 636 -3.10 -32.97 -3.03
N ARG A 637 -4.31 -33.23 -3.55
CA ARG A 637 -4.82 -32.56 -4.76
C ARG A 637 -6.14 -31.83 -4.46
N GLN A 638 -6.13 -30.50 -4.58
CA GLN A 638 -7.36 -29.72 -4.67
C GLN A 638 -7.95 -29.93 -6.07
N GLN A 639 -9.18 -30.43 -6.17
CA GLN A 639 -9.91 -30.52 -7.44
C GLN A 639 -10.46 -29.14 -7.86
N ASP A 640 -10.81 -29.00 -9.14
CA ASP A 640 -11.55 -27.84 -9.62
C ASP A 640 -12.96 -27.85 -8.99
N VAL A 641 -13.29 -26.76 -8.28
CA VAL A 641 -14.59 -26.58 -7.62
C VAL A 641 -15.73 -26.60 -8.66
N THR A 642 -15.45 -26.20 -9.91
CA THR A 642 -16.40 -26.21 -11.03
C THR A 642 -16.83 -27.63 -11.38
N GLU A 643 -15.88 -28.59 -11.47
CA GLU A 643 -16.20 -30.00 -11.75
C GLU A 643 -17.05 -30.60 -10.63
N CYS A 644 -16.75 -30.26 -9.37
CA CYS A 644 -17.54 -30.69 -8.22
C CYS A 644 -18.97 -30.10 -8.25
N MET A 645 -19.13 -28.81 -8.58
CA MET A 645 -20.45 -28.20 -8.74
C MET A 645 -21.26 -28.90 -9.84
N ASP A 646 -20.67 -29.13 -11.01
CA ASP A 646 -21.36 -29.78 -12.14
C ASP A 646 -21.76 -31.23 -11.82
N ASN A 647 -20.91 -32.00 -11.14
CA ASN A 647 -21.24 -33.36 -10.69
C ASN A 647 -22.39 -33.35 -9.67
N VAL A 648 -22.39 -32.41 -8.72
CA VAL A 648 -23.48 -32.28 -7.74
C VAL A 648 -24.78 -31.85 -8.44
N MET A 649 -24.74 -30.90 -9.37
CA MET A 649 -25.91 -30.48 -10.15
C MET A 649 -26.50 -31.62 -10.98
N PHE A 650 -25.65 -32.40 -11.66
CA PHE A 650 -26.06 -33.59 -12.41
C PHE A 650 -26.72 -34.63 -11.51
N GLN A 651 -26.16 -34.90 -10.32
CA GLN A 651 -26.75 -35.86 -9.38
C GLN A 651 -28.07 -35.37 -8.78
N LEU A 652 -28.20 -34.06 -8.53
CA LEU A 652 -29.48 -33.47 -8.11
C LEU A 652 -30.54 -33.56 -9.23
N GLU A 653 -30.18 -33.23 -10.48
CA GLU A 653 -31.09 -33.30 -11.63
C GLU A 653 -31.50 -34.75 -11.97
N ALA A 654 -30.59 -35.72 -11.87
CA ALA A 654 -30.88 -37.12 -12.18
C ALA A 654 -31.71 -37.85 -11.08
N ALA A 655 -31.78 -37.31 -9.87
CA ALA A 655 -32.44 -37.96 -8.73
C ALA A 655 -33.73 -37.27 -8.26
N LEU A 656 -33.80 -35.93 -8.32
CA LEU A 656 -35.01 -35.19 -7.97
C LEU A 656 -36.04 -35.33 -9.10
N LYS A 657 -37.33 -35.48 -8.74
CA LYS A 657 -38.41 -35.70 -9.71
C LYS A 657 -38.70 -34.45 -10.53
N SER A 658 -39.12 -34.66 -11.78
CA SER A 658 -39.81 -33.67 -12.60
C SER A 658 -41.00 -33.04 -11.85
N LEU A 659 -41.17 -31.73 -12.01
CA LEU A 659 -42.40 -31.03 -11.68
C LEU A 659 -43.49 -31.40 -12.71
N PRO A 660 -44.78 -31.38 -12.34
CA PRO A 660 -45.89 -31.66 -13.27
C PRO A 660 -46.18 -30.50 -14.25
N MET A 661 -45.15 -29.72 -14.60
CA MET A 661 -45.22 -28.58 -15.51
C MET A 661 -44.21 -28.81 -16.64
N THR A 662 -44.71 -28.84 -17.88
CA THR A 662 -43.87 -28.81 -19.08
C THR A 662 -43.45 -27.38 -19.42
N ASP A 663 -42.26 -27.21 -19.99
CA ASP A 663 -41.85 -25.94 -20.58
C ASP A 663 -42.51 -25.68 -21.96
N GLU A 664 -42.15 -24.56 -22.60
CA GLU A 664 -42.66 -24.18 -23.91
C GLU A 664 -42.21 -25.12 -25.04
N ASN A 665 -41.20 -25.98 -24.80
CA ASN A 665 -40.71 -27.00 -25.73
C ASN A 665 -41.36 -28.38 -25.49
N GLY A 666 -42.14 -28.53 -24.41
CA GLY A 666 -42.76 -29.79 -24.01
C GLY A 666 -41.91 -30.68 -23.10
N ASP A 667 -40.75 -30.21 -22.63
CA ASP A 667 -39.89 -30.95 -21.71
C ASP A 667 -40.40 -30.83 -20.26
N GLU A 668 -40.31 -31.92 -19.49
CA GLU A 668 -40.62 -31.92 -18.07
C GLU A 668 -39.61 -31.06 -17.28
N GLN A 669 -40.10 -30.03 -16.55
CA GLN A 669 -39.21 -29.16 -15.78
C GLN A 669 -38.76 -29.82 -14.47
N ASN A 670 -37.46 -30.06 -14.32
CA ASN A 670 -36.87 -30.41 -13.02
C ASN A 670 -36.70 -29.16 -12.14
N ILE A 671 -36.80 -29.30 -10.81
CA ILE A 671 -36.54 -28.20 -9.87
C ILE A 671 -35.15 -27.57 -10.08
N ILE A 672 -34.12 -28.35 -10.44
CA ILE A 672 -32.78 -27.84 -10.72
C ILE A 672 -32.76 -26.93 -11.95
N LYS A 673 -33.39 -27.35 -13.06
CA LYS A 673 -33.60 -26.50 -14.25
C LYS A 673 -34.36 -25.22 -13.91
N SER A 674 -35.38 -25.30 -13.05
CA SER A 674 -36.18 -24.12 -12.67
C SER A 674 -35.44 -23.09 -11.80
N LEU A 675 -34.42 -23.52 -11.04
CA LEU A 675 -33.71 -22.67 -10.07
C LEU A 675 -32.44 -22.05 -10.64
N PHE A 676 -31.63 -22.83 -11.38
CA PHE A 676 -30.27 -22.44 -11.76
C PHE A 676 -30.11 -22.16 -13.26
N TYR A 677 -31.00 -22.65 -14.13
CA TYR A 677 -30.82 -22.51 -15.58
C TYR A 677 -31.54 -21.28 -16.14
N GLY A 678 -30.76 -20.39 -16.75
CA GLY A 678 -31.23 -19.32 -17.62
C GLY A 678 -31.14 -19.69 -19.10
N GLN A 679 -31.53 -18.74 -19.95
CA GLN A 679 -31.35 -18.81 -21.40
C GLN A 679 -30.68 -17.53 -21.91
N THR A 680 -29.72 -17.70 -22.82
CA THR A 680 -29.13 -16.63 -23.62
C THR A 680 -29.54 -16.77 -25.07
N ARG A 681 -29.51 -15.65 -25.80
CA ARG A 681 -29.63 -15.59 -27.24
C ARG A 681 -28.33 -15.00 -27.80
N GLN A 682 -27.68 -15.78 -28.65
CA GLN A 682 -26.57 -15.32 -29.46
C GLN A 682 -27.12 -14.72 -30.75
N ILE A 683 -26.64 -13.54 -31.14
CA ILE A 683 -27.01 -12.84 -32.37
C ILE A 683 -25.75 -12.77 -33.24
N LEU A 684 -25.80 -13.36 -34.44
CA LEU A 684 -24.68 -13.42 -35.38
C LEU A 684 -24.91 -12.46 -36.55
N HIS A 685 -24.04 -11.47 -36.68
CA HIS A 685 -24.05 -10.48 -37.74
C HIS A 685 -23.07 -10.89 -38.86
N LYS A 686 -23.61 -11.40 -39.97
CA LYS A 686 -22.83 -11.73 -41.17
C LYS A 686 -22.44 -10.46 -41.94
N LYS A 687 -21.15 -10.30 -42.26
CA LYS A 687 -20.61 -9.12 -42.98
C LYS A 687 -21.05 -8.98 -44.45
N GLN A 688 -21.76 -9.95 -45.03
CA GLN A 688 -22.07 -9.98 -46.47
C GLN A 688 -23.59 -9.96 -46.77
N ASN A 689 -24.09 -8.77 -47.14
CA ASN A 689 -25.24 -8.51 -48.05
C ASN A 689 -26.59 -9.25 -47.91
N SER A 690 -26.85 -10.01 -46.85
CA SER A 690 -28.22 -10.36 -46.44
C SER A 690 -28.48 -9.90 -45.01
N GLY A 691 -29.61 -9.25 -44.77
CA GLY A 691 -30.07 -8.86 -43.43
C GLY A 691 -30.56 -10.05 -42.58
N GLU A 692 -30.06 -11.26 -42.86
CA GLU A 692 -30.38 -12.47 -42.10
C GLU A 692 -29.56 -12.51 -40.81
N LEU A 693 -30.18 -12.07 -39.72
CA LEU A 693 -29.70 -12.29 -38.37
C LEU A 693 -29.88 -13.77 -38.02
N LEU A 694 -28.77 -14.49 -37.84
CA LEU A 694 -28.84 -15.86 -37.31
C LEU A 694 -28.83 -15.79 -35.79
N THR A 695 -29.97 -16.16 -35.18
CA THR A 695 -30.11 -16.23 -33.73
C THR A 695 -30.07 -17.67 -33.23
N LYS A 696 -29.25 -17.95 -32.23
CA LYS A 696 -29.18 -19.26 -31.54
C LYS A 696 -29.50 -19.05 -30.06
N GLU A 697 -30.46 -19.81 -29.53
CA GLU A 697 -30.74 -19.83 -28.10
C GLU A 697 -30.04 -20.98 -27.41
N GLU A 698 -29.49 -20.72 -26.22
CA GLU A 698 -28.71 -21.67 -25.44
C GLU A 698 -29.02 -21.53 -23.95
N SER A 699 -29.00 -22.65 -23.23
CA SER A 699 -29.20 -22.67 -21.77
C SER A 699 -27.87 -22.54 -21.05
N PHE A 700 -27.85 -21.78 -19.95
CA PHE A 700 -26.67 -21.62 -19.08
C PHE A 700 -27.05 -21.82 -17.61
N ASN A 701 -26.16 -22.40 -16.80
CA ASN A 701 -26.32 -22.55 -15.35
C ASN A 701 -25.45 -21.57 -14.54
N HIS A 702 -24.36 -21.07 -15.13
CA HIS A 702 -23.48 -20.06 -14.54
C HIS A 702 -22.92 -19.11 -15.62
N LEU A 703 -22.37 -17.97 -15.18
CA LEU A 703 -21.59 -17.04 -16.00
C LEU A 703 -20.14 -17.06 -15.50
N ILE A 704 -19.16 -16.88 -16.40
CA ILE A 704 -17.73 -16.87 -16.06
C ILE A 704 -17.19 -15.45 -16.18
N VAL A 705 -16.44 -15.01 -15.17
CA VAL A 705 -15.81 -13.68 -15.11
C VAL A 705 -14.31 -13.85 -14.79
N VAL A 706 -13.45 -13.29 -15.62
CA VAL A 706 -11.99 -13.34 -15.42
C VAL A 706 -11.55 -12.17 -14.54
N ALA A 707 -10.83 -12.45 -13.44
CA ALA A 707 -10.34 -11.43 -12.52
C ALA A 707 -9.03 -10.78 -13.01
N ALA A 708 -9.07 -9.51 -13.36
CA ALA A 708 -7.91 -8.70 -13.75
C ALA A 708 -7.88 -7.39 -12.95
N ASP A 709 -6.70 -6.80 -12.81
CA ASP A 709 -6.53 -5.54 -12.07
C ASP A 709 -7.27 -4.39 -12.74
N GLY A 710 -7.76 -3.45 -11.91
CA GLY A 710 -8.54 -2.30 -12.36
C GLY A 710 -9.98 -2.59 -12.81
N ARG A 711 -10.46 -3.85 -12.73
CA ARG A 711 -11.80 -4.23 -13.21
C ARG A 711 -12.81 -4.50 -12.10
N ASP A 712 -14.05 -4.08 -12.32
CA ASP A 712 -15.20 -4.48 -11.50
C ASP A 712 -15.96 -5.69 -12.11
N LEU A 713 -17.05 -6.10 -11.44
CA LEU A 713 -17.87 -7.21 -11.90
C LEU A 713 -18.65 -6.92 -13.19
N TYR A 714 -19.05 -5.66 -13.46
CA TYR A 714 -19.67 -5.29 -14.73
C TYR A 714 -18.65 -5.30 -15.86
N ASP A 715 -17.41 -4.84 -15.66
CA ASP A 715 -16.34 -4.96 -16.67
C ASP A 715 -16.12 -6.41 -17.07
N GLY A 716 -16.10 -7.30 -16.08
CA GLY A 716 -15.97 -8.74 -16.26
C GLY A 716 -17.15 -9.39 -17.00
N LEU A 717 -18.38 -8.94 -16.74
CA LEU A 717 -19.58 -9.41 -17.45
C LEU A 717 -19.70 -8.80 -18.85
N ASP A 718 -19.32 -7.54 -19.03
CA ASP A 718 -19.30 -6.88 -20.34
C ASP A 718 -18.39 -7.66 -21.30
N VAL A 719 -17.22 -8.16 -20.88
CA VAL A 719 -16.37 -9.06 -21.71
C VAL A 719 -17.10 -10.33 -22.20
N TYR A 720 -18.09 -10.84 -21.47
CA TYR A 720 -18.89 -12.00 -21.89
C TYR A 720 -20.04 -11.63 -22.84
N PHE A 721 -20.62 -10.43 -22.70
CA PHE A 721 -21.80 -10.00 -23.47
C PHE A 721 -21.49 -9.04 -24.63
N ASP A 722 -20.30 -8.42 -24.65
CA ASP A 722 -19.80 -7.52 -25.69
C ASP A 722 -19.66 -8.24 -27.05
N ALA A 723 -19.67 -7.45 -28.11
CA ALA A 723 -19.51 -7.92 -29.49
C ALA A 723 -18.12 -8.57 -29.70
N SER A 724 -18.10 -9.87 -29.97
CA SER A 724 -16.88 -10.65 -30.22
C SER A 724 -16.79 -11.13 -31.67
N LEU A 725 -15.59 -11.18 -32.24
CA LEU A 725 -15.36 -11.81 -33.55
C LEU A 725 -15.23 -13.32 -33.36
N VAL A 726 -16.06 -14.09 -34.08
CA VAL A 726 -15.99 -15.56 -34.09
C VAL A 726 -16.00 -16.08 -35.52
N ASP A 727 -15.39 -17.24 -35.75
CA ASP A 727 -15.52 -17.96 -37.00
C ASP A 727 -16.85 -18.75 -37.02
N TYR A 728 -17.62 -18.59 -38.08
CA TYR A 728 -18.85 -19.34 -38.34
C TYR A 728 -18.88 -19.77 -39.81
N ASP A 729 -18.85 -21.09 -40.06
CA ASP A 729 -18.73 -21.69 -41.40
C ASP A 729 -17.55 -21.13 -42.23
N GLY A 730 -16.39 -20.90 -41.61
CA GLY A 730 -15.18 -20.39 -42.27
C GLY A 730 -15.25 -18.89 -42.62
N THR A 731 -16.16 -18.16 -42.00
CA THR A 731 -16.37 -16.72 -42.18
C THR A 731 -16.38 -16.01 -40.83
N GLN A 732 -15.57 -14.97 -40.67
CA GLN A 732 -15.62 -14.12 -39.47
C GLN A 732 -16.94 -13.34 -39.40
N VAL A 733 -17.69 -13.58 -38.33
CA VAL A 733 -18.94 -12.90 -37.99
C VAL A 733 -18.81 -12.21 -36.63
N ILE A 734 -19.61 -11.16 -36.40
CA ILE A 734 -19.70 -10.54 -35.08
C ILE A 734 -20.81 -11.26 -34.29
N ARG A 735 -20.48 -11.71 -33.08
CA ARG A 735 -21.34 -12.40 -32.14
C ARG A 735 -21.61 -11.51 -30.94
N GLU A 736 -22.87 -11.20 -30.71
CA GLU A 736 -23.36 -10.56 -29.49
C GLU A 736 -24.18 -11.56 -28.67
N VAL A 737 -24.18 -11.41 -27.34
CA VAL A 737 -24.93 -12.28 -26.44
C VAL A 737 -25.89 -11.43 -25.60
N THR A 738 -27.11 -11.92 -25.43
CA THR A 738 -28.12 -11.31 -24.55
C THR A 738 -28.77 -12.38 -23.67
N ILE A 739 -29.30 -11.98 -22.51
CA ILE A 739 -30.06 -12.87 -21.64
C ILE A 739 -31.54 -12.76 -21.98
N THR A 740 -32.16 -13.87 -22.39
CA THR A 740 -33.63 -13.94 -22.61
C THR A 740 -34.36 -14.33 -21.33
N LYS A 741 -33.77 -15.21 -20.51
CA LYS A 741 -34.33 -15.69 -19.24
C LYS A 741 -33.26 -15.74 -18.15
N ILE A 742 -33.48 -14.98 -17.07
CA ILE A 742 -32.62 -14.99 -15.87
C ILE A 742 -33.08 -16.14 -14.94
N PRO A 743 -32.16 -16.98 -14.40
CA PRO A 743 -32.51 -17.96 -13.38
C PRO A 743 -32.78 -17.29 -12.02
N PRO A 744 -33.70 -17.83 -11.19
CA PRO A 744 -33.91 -17.33 -9.82
C PRO A 744 -32.64 -17.32 -8.95
N ILE A 745 -31.67 -18.19 -9.27
CA ILE A 745 -30.36 -18.25 -8.62
C ILE A 745 -29.30 -18.18 -9.72
N LEU A 746 -28.74 -16.99 -9.93
CA LEU A 746 -27.61 -16.79 -10.84
C LEU A 746 -26.29 -17.13 -10.15
N GLN A 747 -25.50 -17.99 -10.78
CA GLN A 747 -24.14 -18.32 -10.34
C GLN A 747 -23.14 -17.56 -11.22
N ILE A 748 -22.12 -16.94 -10.60
CA ILE A 748 -21.02 -16.26 -11.30
C ILE A 748 -19.72 -16.87 -10.79
N HIS A 749 -18.96 -17.50 -11.69
CA HIS A 749 -17.68 -18.14 -11.42
C HIS A 749 -16.55 -17.18 -11.72
N VAL A 750 -15.78 -16.80 -10.69
CA VAL A 750 -14.64 -15.87 -10.84
C VAL A 750 -13.37 -16.66 -11.15
N GLN A 751 -12.96 -16.65 -12.41
CA GLN A 751 -11.75 -17.33 -12.88
C GLN A 751 -10.50 -16.54 -12.48
N ARG A 752 -9.92 -16.94 -11.35
CA ARG A 752 -8.64 -16.42 -10.83
C ARG A 752 -7.42 -17.21 -11.31
N VAL A 753 -7.57 -18.48 -11.68
CA VAL A 753 -6.48 -19.27 -12.24
C VAL A 753 -6.34 -18.95 -13.72
N GLN A 754 -5.17 -18.45 -14.11
CA GLN A 754 -4.86 -17.93 -15.44
C GLN A 754 -3.51 -18.48 -15.91
N PHE A 755 -3.31 -18.55 -17.22
CA PHE A 755 -2.06 -18.98 -17.84
C PHE A 755 -1.33 -17.77 -18.41
N ASP A 756 -0.16 -17.47 -17.85
CA ASP A 756 0.71 -16.44 -18.41
C ASP A 756 1.45 -17.01 -19.62
N ARG A 757 1.08 -16.53 -20.81
CA ARG A 757 1.70 -16.94 -22.08
C ARG A 757 3.18 -16.54 -22.19
N SER A 758 3.63 -15.54 -21.43
CA SER A 758 5.02 -15.06 -21.48
C SER A 758 5.97 -15.96 -20.68
N THR A 759 5.57 -16.39 -19.49
CA THR A 759 6.37 -17.32 -18.66
C THR A 759 5.99 -18.79 -18.82
N SER A 760 4.91 -19.10 -19.57
CA SER A 760 4.32 -20.43 -19.72
C SER A 760 3.89 -21.09 -18.39
N ASN A 761 3.57 -20.28 -17.38
CA ASN A 761 3.17 -20.74 -16.06
C ASN A 761 1.69 -20.50 -15.79
N ILE A 762 1.08 -21.42 -15.03
CA ILE A 762 -0.22 -21.21 -14.41
C ILE A 762 -0.02 -20.39 -13.13
N TYR A 763 -0.74 -19.28 -13.00
CA TYR A 763 -0.75 -18.44 -11.81
C TYR A 763 -2.17 -18.19 -11.31
N LYS A 764 -2.28 -17.73 -10.06
CA LYS A 764 -3.54 -17.30 -9.46
C LYS A 764 -3.54 -15.78 -9.33
N SER A 765 -4.41 -15.11 -10.08
CA SER A 765 -4.67 -13.68 -9.99
C SER A 765 -5.22 -13.34 -8.60
N ASN A 766 -4.48 -12.49 -7.88
CA ASN A 766 -4.90 -11.87 -6.62
C ASN A 766 -5.62 -10.53 -6.84
N ALA A 767 -5.89 -10.14 -8.09
CA ALA A 767 -6.54 -8.89 -8.45
C ALA A 767 -7.82 -8.63 -7.63
N PHE A 768 -7.96 -7.42 -7.12
CA PHE A 768 -9.16 -7.01 -6.40
C PHE A 768 -10.32 -6.88 -7.39
N LEU A 769 -11.39 -7.67 -7.19
CA LEU A 769 -12.60 -7.61 -7.99
C LEU A 769 -13.68 -6.91 -7.18
N ARG A 770 -14.07 -5.71 -7.58
CA ARG A 770 -15.13 -4.94 -6.92
C ARG A 770 -16.51 -5.45 -7.34
N PHE A 771 -17.40 -5.67 -6.38
CA PHE A 771 -18.80 -5.99 -6.62
C PHE A 771 -19.69 -5.50 -5.47
N ASP A 772 -20.91 -5.06 -5.80
CA ASP A 772 -21.89 -4.58 -4.85
C ASP A 772 -22.83 -5.68 -4.34
N LYS A 773 -23.54 -5.41 -3.25
CA LYS A 773 -24.58 -6.30 -2.69
C LYS A 773 -25.80 -6.48 -3.59
N VAL A 774 -25.98 -5.62 -4.60
CA VAL A 774 -27.10 -5.62 -5.54
C VAL A 774 -26.56 -5.37 -6.94
N ILE A 775 -26.89 -6.26 -7.89
CA ILE A 775 -26.49 -6.16 -9.30
C ILE A 775 -27.73 -6.00 -10.19
N TYR A 776 -27.65 -5.13 -11.20
CA TYR A 776 -28.72 -4.86 -12.16
C TYR A 776 -28.36 -5.42 -13.53
N LEU A 777 -29.03 -6.51 -13.92
CA LEU A 777 -28.77 -7.20 -15.20
C LEU A 777 -29.53 -6.60 -16.39
N ASP A 778 -30.27 -5.50 -16.19
CA ASP A 778 -31.10 -4.85 -17.21
C ASP A 778 -30.32 -4.47 -18.48
N ARG A 779 -29.02 -4.16 -18.36
CA ARG A 779 -28.18 -3.88 -19.55
C ARG A 779 -27.94 -5.09 -20.44
N TYR A 780 -28.02 -6.32 -19.92
CA TYR A 780 -27.77 -7.58 -20.64
C TYR A 780 -29.04 -8.25 -21.16
N LEU A 781 -30.23 -7.82 -20.71
CA LEU A 781 -31.50 -8.40 -21.09
C LEU A 781 -31.89 -8.12 -22.55
N ASP A 782 -32.26 -9.16 -23.28
CA ASP A 782 -32.70 -9.12 -24.69
C ASP A 782 -33.85 -8.13 -24.92
N LYS A 783 -34.83 -8.07 -24.00
CA LYS A 783 -35.96 -7.12 -24.04
C LYS A 783 -35.52 -5.63 -24.11
N ASN A 784 -34.32 -5.32 -23.61
CA ASN A 784 -33.76 -3.96 -23.54
C ASN A 784 -32.73 -3.71 -24.67
N TYR A 785 -32.44 -4.69 -25.52
CA TYR A 785 -31.38 -4.65 -26.53
C TYR A 785 -31.52 -3.44 -27.46
N GLU A 786 -32.65 -3.30 -28.16
CA GLU A 786 -32.86 -2.21 -29.13
C GLU A 786 -32.99 -0.84 -28.42
N LEU A 787 -33.51 -0.79 -27.19
CA LEU A 787 -33.61 0.43 -26.38
C LEU A 787 -32.23 0.96 -25.97
N LEU A 788 -31.29 0.06 -25.66
CA LEU A 788 -29.96 0.41 -25.17
C LEU A 788 -28.89 0.46 -26.27
N LYS A 789 -29.21 0.05 -27.50
CA LYS A 789 -28.31 -0.05 -28.65
C LYS A 789 -27.40 1.16 -28.87
N GLN A 790 -27.97 2.38 -28.85
CA GLN A 790 -27.16 3.60 -28.97
C GLN A 790 -26.19 3.75 -27.79
N ARG A 791 -26.68 3.56 -26.55
CA ARG A 791 -25.85 3.71 -25.33
C ARG A 791 -24.77 2.64 -25.22
N ARG A 792 -25.02 1.43 -25.74
CA ARG A 792 -24.02 0.36 -25.89
C ARG A 792 -22.92 0.77 -26.86
N GLN A 793 -23.27 1.35 -28.01
CA GLN A 793 -22.28 1.86 -28.97
C GLN A 793 -21.47 3.02 -28.39
N GLU A 794 -22.10 3.96 -27.68
CA GLU A 794 -21.42 5.06 -26.98
C GLU A 794 -20.43 4.52 -25.93
N ALA A 795 -20.87 3.60 -25.07
CA ALA A 795 -20.02 2.97 -24.06
C ALA A 795 -18.86 2.16 -24.68
N HIS A 796 -19.10 1.45 -25.78
CA HIS A 796 -18.06 0.72 -26.51
C HIS A 796 -16.99 1.66 -27.07
N ASN A 797 -17.40 2.80 -27.63
CA ASN A 797 -16.46 3.81 -28.12
C ASN A 797 -15.63 4.41 -26.97
N TRP A 798 -16.26 4.75 -25.84
CA TRP A 798 -15.55 5.26 -24.66
C TRP A 798 -14.58 4.22 -24.08
N LYS A 799 -14.94 2.94 -24.08
CA LYS A 799 -14.05 1.84 -23.66
C LYS A 799 -12.80 1.75 -24.55
N GLN A 800 -12.95 1.86 -25.87
CA GLN A 800 -11.82 1.96 -26.80
C GLN A 800 -10.96 3.22 -26.59
N ASP A 801 -11.58 4.36 -26.27
CA ASP A 801 -10.86 5.59 -25.94
C ASP A 801 -10.07 5.46 -24.63
N ILE A 802 -10.64 4.82 -23.60
CA ILE A 802 -9.97 4.51 -22.32
C ILE A 802 -8.81 3.55 -22.55
N ASP A 803 -9.02 2.43 -23.26
CA ASP A 803 -7.96 1.46 -23.58
C ASP A 803 -6.79 2.14 -24.33
N ARG A 804 -7.09 3.06 -25.27
CA ARG A 804 -6.07 3.87 -25.97
C ARG A 804 -5.33 4.81 -25.02
N LEU A 805 -6.05 5.57 -24.18
CA LEU A 805 -5.46 6.54 -23.25
C LEU A 805 -4.61 5.85 -22.17
N GLN A 806 -5.01 4.67 -21.69
CA GLN A 806 -4.21 3.85 -20.78
C GLN A 806 -2.95 3.31 -21.48
N ALA A 807 -3.04 2.88 -22.74
CA ALA A 807 -1.87 2.47 -23.51
C ALA A 807 -0.90 3.63 -23.78
N GLU A 808 -1.42 4.84 -24.02
CA GLU A 808 -0.61 6.07 -24.09
C GLU A 808 0.05 6.37 -22.75
N LEU A 809 -0.69 6.41 -21.64
CA LEU A 809 -0.18 6.73 -20.30
C LEU A 809 0.94 5.78 -19.85
N ASN A 810 0.77 4.46 -20.05
CA ASN A 810 1.80 3.47 -19.74
C ASN A 810 3.11 3.72 -20.52
N ASP A 811 3.05 4.27 -21.74
CA ASP A 811 4.23 4.64 -22.53
C ASP A 811 4.94 5.91 -21.99
N TYR A 812 4.25 6.76 -21.22
CA TYR A 812 4.88 7.88 -20.49
C TYR A 812 5.47 7.45 -19.13
N GLU A 813 4.78 6.55 -18.41
CA GLU A 813 5.20 6.07 -17.08
C GLU A 813 6.36 5.06 -17.14
N GLN A 814 6.49 4.27 -18.20
CA GLN A 814 7.61 3.35 -18.41
C GLN A 814 8.11 3.39 -19.84
N ASP A 815 9.24 4.06 -20.08
CA ASP A 815 9.91 3.96 -21.37
C ASP A 815 10.40 2.53 -21.63
N LYS A 816 10.08 2.00 -22.81
CA LYS A 816 10.35 0.60 -23.19
C LYS A 816 11.82 0.25 -23.28
N THR A 817 12.72 1.22 -23.39
CA THR A 817 14.18 1.02 -23.50
C THR A 817 14.90 1.13 -22.16
N THR A 818 14.48 2.04 -21.27
CA THR A 818 15.17 2.30 -19.99
C THR A 818 14.43 1.80 -18.76
N ARG A 819 13.12 1.50 -18.87
CA ARG A 819 12.20 1.18 -17.76
C ARG A 819 12.06 2.28 -16.69
N LEU A 820 12.48 3.49 -17.01
CA LEU A 820 12.25 4.69 -16.20
C LEU A 820 11.05 5.46 -16.76
N SER A 821 10.39 6.28 -15.96
CA SER A 821 9.39 7.20 -16.47
C SER A 821 10.05 8.23 -17.39
N LYS A 822 9.35 8.71 -18.41
CA LYS A 822 9.88 9.76 -19.29
C LYS A 822 10.17 11.06 -18.52
N VAL A 823 9.42 11.32 -17.45
CA VAL A 823 9.65 12.44 -16.53
C VAL A 823 10.97 12.28 -15.78
N ASP A 824 11.28 11.09 -15.24
CA ASP A 824 12.53 10.88 -14.50
C ASP A 824 13.74 10.77 -15.44
N LEU A 825 13.55 10.26 -16.67
CA LEU A 825 14.54 10.37 -17.74
C LEU A 825 14.90 11.83 -18.05
N LEU A 826 13.91 12.71 -18.17
CA LEU A 826 14.12 14.13 -18.45
C LEU A 826 14.78 14.84 -17.27
N LYS A 827 14.39 14.54 -16.01
CA LYS A 827 15.09 15.04 -14.82
C LYS A 827 16.55 14.58 -14.78
N LEU A 828 16.82 13.28 -14.91
CA LEU A 828 18.19 12.73 -14.91
C LEU A 828 19.03 13.30 -16.06
N THR A 829 18.42 13.62 -17.21
CA THR A 829 19.09 14.30 -18.32
C THR A 829 19.37 15.76 -18.00
N ALA A 830 18.44 16.48 -17.36
CA ALA A 830 18.66 17.85 -16.89
C ALA A 830 19.75 17.91 -15.81
N ASP A 831 19.72 17.01 -14.83
CA ASP A 831 20.73 16.86 -13.78
C ASP A 831 22.11 16.55 -14.37
N PHE A 832 22.18 15.64 -15.35
CA PHE A 832 23.41 15.33 -16.09
C PHE A 832 23.94 16.55 -16.86
N ILE A 833 23.08 17.33 -17.51
CA ILE A 833 23.49 18.56 -18.19
C ILE A 833 23.97 19.61 -17.15
N HIS A 834 23.30 19.78 -16.02
CA HIS A 834 23.73 20.66 -14.92
C HIS A 834 25.12 20.28 -14.38
N ASP A 835 25.42 18.98 -14.24
CA ASP A 835 26.74 18.52 -13.78
C ASP A 835 27.83 18.61 -14.88
N GLU A 836 27.51 18.31 -16.15
CA GLU A 836 28.44 18.53 -17.28
C GLU A 836 28.68 20.02 -17.58
N MET A 837 27.74 20.92 -17.24
CA MET A 837 27.94 22.38 -17.34
C MET A 837 28.99 22.91 -16.35
N LYS A 838 29.41 22.13 -15.33
CA LYS A 838 30.64 22.43 -14.56
C LYS A 838 31.93 22.21 -15.37
N ASN A 839 31.85 21.54 -16.52
CA ASN A 839 32.97 21.13 -17.36
C ASN A 839 33.00 21.80 -18.76
N ASP A 840 32.23 22.88 -19.00
CA ASP A 840 32.35 23.79 -20.17
C ASP A 840 32.03 23.20 -21.59
N ILE A 841 31.00 22.35 -21.78
CA ILE A 841 30.74 21.70 -23.11
C ILE A 841 29.34 21.92 -23.77
N ILE A 842 28.26 22.32 -23.09
CA ILE A 842 26.89 22.38 -23.69
C ILE A 842 26.24 23.78 -23.59
N ASP A 843 25.50 24.17 -24.65
CA ASP A 843 24.81 25.46 -24.80
C ASP A 843 23.57 25.60 -23.90
N GLU A 844 23.47 26.75 -23.22
CA GLU A 844 22.48 27.09 -22.18
C GLU A 844 21.01 27.00 -22.68
N ASN A 845 20.79 27.23 -23.98
CA ASN A 845 19.46 27.06 -24.61
C ASN A 845 18.95 25.61 -24.58
N SER A 846 19.86 24.62 -24.55
CA SER A 846 19.52 23.20 -24.58
C SER A 846 18.92 22.74 -23.26
N LEU A 847 19.48 23.22 -22.14
CA LEU A 847 18.99 22.94 -20.79
C LEU A 847 17.58 23.52 -20.59
N VAL A 848 17.37 24.78 -20.96
CA VAL A 848 16.06 25.45 -20.87
C VAL A 848 14.99 24.71 -21.69
N ALA A 849 15.35 24.18 -22.87
CA ALA A 849 14.42 23.38 -23.68
C ALA A 849 14.06 22.04 -23.02
N VAL A 850 15.02 21.36 -22.38
CA VAL A 850 14.78 20.10 -21.65
C VAL A 850 13.95 20.32 -20.39
N GLU A 851 14.23 21.37 -19.61
CA GLU A 851 13.43 21.73 -18.44
C GLU A 851 12.01 22.16 -18.83
N GLN A 852 11.83 22.87 -19.95
CA GLN A 852 10.50 23.22 -20.46
C GLN A 852 9.70 21.98 -20.90
N GLU A 853 10.28 21.08 -21.67
CA GLU A 853 9.58 19.84 -22.07
C GLU A 853 9.35 18.89 -20.89
N SER A 854 10.25 18.84 -19.91
CA SER A 854 10.01 18.08 -18.67
C SER A 854 8.78 18.59 -17.90
N ASN A 855 8.56 19.90 -17.89
CA ASN A 855 7.37 20.48 -17.25
C ASN A 855 6.11 20.28 -18.10
N LEU A 856 6.19 20.42 -19.43
CA LEU A 856 5.05 20.17 -20.33
C LEU A 856 4.58 18.71 -20.28
N VAL A 857 5.50 17.75 -20.31
CA VAL A 857 5.18 16.31 -20.18
C VAL A 857 4.57 15.99 -18.82
N LYS A 858 5.01 16.68 -17.75
CA LYS A 858 4.45 16.52 -16.40
C LYS A 858 3.04 17.12 -16.29
N GLU A 859 2.80 18.32 -16.83
CA GLU A 859 1.47 18.92 -16.88
C GLU A 859 0.50 18.07 -17.74
N GLU A 860 0.98 17.49 -18.85
CA GLU A 860 0.18 16.59 -19.68
C GLU A 860 -0.13 15.25 -18.98
N SER A 861 0.80 14.66 -18.23
CA SER A 861 0.53 13.43 -17.48
C SER A 861 -0.41 13.66 -16.30
N GLU A 862 -0.20 14.73 -15.51
CA GLU A 862 -1.09 15.11 -14.41
C GLU A 862 -2.51 15.46 -14.90
N GLY A 863 -2.63 16.17 -16.02
CA GLY A 863 -3.92 16.47 -16.65
C GLY A 863 -4.65 15.26 -17.22
N ARG A 864 -3.92 14.23 -17.68
CA ARG A 864 -4.50 12.96 -18.18
C ARG A 864 -4.88 12.00 -17.05
N LEU A 865 -4.12 11.97 -15.94
CA LEU A 865 -4.50 11.22 -14.72
C LEU A 865 -5.83 11.71 -14.13
N GLN A 866 -6.07 13.01 -14.12
CA GLN A 866 -7.37 13.58 -13.70
C GLN A 866 -8.55 13.20 -14.62
N LEU A 867 -8.28 12.71 -15.83
CA LEU A 867 -9.30 12.21 -16.77
C LEU A 867 -9.53 10.69 -16.67
N SER A 868 -8.65 9.93 -16.00
CA SER A 868 -8.82 8.49 -15.76
C SER A 868 -9.51 8.14 -14.43
N ASP A 869 -9.58 9.10 -13.49
CA ASP A 869 -10.27 8.94 -12.20
C ASP A 869 -11.78 9.30 -12.24
N VAL A 870 -12.36 9.46 -13.43
CA VAL A 870 -13.77 9.83 -13.68
C VAL A 870 -14.51 8.79 -14.53
#